data_AF-A0A7X7U5I7-F1
#
_entry.id   AF-A0A7X7U5I7-F1
#
_cell.length_a   1.000
_cell.length_b   1.000
_cell.length_c   1.000
_cell.angle_alpha   90.00
_cell.angle_beta   90.00
_cell.angle_gamma   90.00
#
_symmetry.space_group_name_H-M   'P 1'
#
loop_
_entity.id
_entity.type
_entity.pdbx_description
1 polymer ?
#
loop_
_entity_poly.entity_id
_entity_poly.type
_entity_poly.pdbx_seq_one_letter_code
_entity_poly.pdbx_strand_id
1 'polypeptide(L)'
;MNRSISIGIRIVAAFVACALVTGLLCAAQSAKELNLPIAPGPFQPQFESLAQYQCPDWFRDAKLGIWAHWGPQAVPMMGDWYAKHMYVPGHPQYQHHLETYGHPSTNGYKDIIPLWKAEKWDPDRLMALYKKAGAKYFVSMGSHHDNFYLWNSKLHEWNSVNMGPKRDVVGDWQKAAKKQGLYFGVSEHLGASFTWFQDSHKSDKAGPQAGVPYDGADPKYQELYHFPAEPGDTGWYSNNPRWQQQWFDRIRELVDTYRPDLLYTDGGVPFGNEVGRSMIAHLYNADAARHNGKPEVVYTCKQESKGMWIDDLERGVMPGIRPTPWQTDTSIGDWFYNKNWKYRGADWVIHMLVDIVSKNGNLLINVVQRPDGSLDPEAEQILAEMADWIAVNGQAIYGTRPWLMHGEGPVRAKGGHFKEDFSYTAKDVRFTTKGDDTLYAFLMGWPTEEQITIRSLAKLPGVSGAIESVALLGCSDRLQWTHDANGLTIRLPAQKPCNYAVAFKIAGRDLRGFKPELAIPPAVAIVQPDASGGYTLTPEAADLHGDLREETQGGQPNLGFWDRATDYASWRIKFQKPGRFKIVATCATVHADSVVVVELAGRKLETTVPATGAWDKFAEVQAGVVEVTQAGEQTLTIRPRDEKSWKAINLRSIRLVDAGN
;
A
#
# COMPACT_ATOMS: atom_id res chain seq x y z
N MET A 1 87.10 -6.57 -49.61
CA MET A 1 87.44 -6.93 -51.01
C MET A 1 86.26 -7.63 -51.64
N ASN A 2 85.86 -7.17 -52.83
CA ASN A 2 85.05 -7.81 -53.89
C ASN A 2 83.66 -8.38 -53.52
N ARG A 3 82.55 -7.73 -53.92
CA ARG A 3 81.88 -7.75 -55.26
C ARG A 3 81.46 -9.17 -55.67
N SER A 4 80.16 -9.46 -55.54
CA SER A 4 79.14 -9.53 -56.63
C SER A 4 79.12 -10.91 -57.31
N ILE A 5 77.97 -11.55 -57.50
CA ILE A 5 77.16 -11.44 -58.72
C ILE A 5 75.75 -12.07 -58.53
N SER A 6 74.83 -11.50 -59.28
CA SER A 6 73.37 -11.63 -59.43
C SER A 6 72.89 -12.85 -60.26
N ILE A 7 71.53 -13.02 -60.29
CA ILE A 7 70.63 -13.67 -61.28
C ILE A 7 69.97 -14.96 -60.72
N GLY A 8 68.66 -15.25 -60.78
CA GLY A 8 67.46 -14.64 -61.38
C GLY A 8 66.19 -15.41 -60.88
N ILE A 9 65.07 -14.74 -60.63
CA ILE A 9 63.77 -14.81 -61.37
C ILE A 9 62.91 -16.09 -61.16
N ARG A 10 61.83 -15.89 -60.37
CA ARG A 10 60.38 -16.24 -60.55
C ARG A 10 59.78 -17.65 -60.22
N ILE A 11 58.76 -17.56 -59.35
CA ILE A 11 57.46 -18.27 -59.24
C ILE A 11 57.42 -19.58 -58.41
N VAL A 12 56.86 -19.47 -57.19
CA VAL A 12 55.78 -20.31 -56.56
C VAL A 12 55.15 -19.40 -55.48
N ALA A 13 54.02 -18.72 -55.70
CA ALA A 13 52.62 -19.17 -55.64
C ALA A 13 52.19 -19.75 -54.27
N ALA A 14 51.50 -18.90 -53.50
CA ALA A 14 50.32 -19.17 -52.66
C ALA A 14 50.32 -20.41 -51.76
N PHE A 15 50.45 -20.21 -50.46
CA PHE A 15 49.53 -20.66 -49.39
C PHE A 15 50.10 -20.09 -48.07
N VAL A 16 49.26 -19.84 -47.06
CA VAL A 16 49.58 -19.18 -45.77
C VAL A 16 49.46 -17.64 -45.79
N ALA A 17 48.31 -17.15 -46.25
CA ALA A 17 47.78 -15.84 -45.86
C ALA A 17 46.26 -15.93 -45.67
N CYS A 18 45.80 -16.83 -44.78
CA CYS A 18 44.38 -16.92 -44.44
C CYS A 18 44.13 -17.54 -43.05
N ALA A 19 44.97 -17.23 -42.05
CA ALA A 19 44.77 -17.76 -40.69
C ALA A 19 45.05 -16.76 -39.56
N LEU A 20 45.42 -15.51 -39.86
CA LEU A 20 45.78 -14.51 -38.83
C LEU A 20 45.06 -13.15 -38.99
N VAL A 21 44.05 -13.06 -39.87
CA VAL A 21 43.18 -11.87 -40.00
C VAL A 21 41.71 -12.16 -39.65
N THR A 22 41.36 -13.42 -39.39
CA THR A 22 40.01 -13.83 -38.95
C THR A 22 39.87 -14.02 -37.43
N GLY A 23 40.91 -13.69 -36.65
CA GLY A 23 40.92 -13.84 -35.18
C GLY A 23 40.70 -12.55 -34.38
N LEU A 24 40.48 -11.41 -35.04
CA LEU A 24 40.36 -10.09 -34.39
C LEU A 24 39.13 -9.28 -34.85
N LEU A 25 38.15 -9.93 -35.49
CA LEU A 25 36.85 -9.33 -35.83
C LEU A 25 35.71 -9.76 -34.90
N CYS A 26 36.01 -10.48 -33.80
CA CYS A 26 35.03 -10.88 -32.78
C CYS A 26 35.18 -10.14 -31.43
N ALA A 27 35.78 -8.96 -31.42
CA ALA A 27 35.76 -8.09 -30.26
C ALA A 27 35.52 -6.65 -30.71
N ALA A 28 34.41 -6.07 -30.21
CA ALA A 28 33.88 -4.73 -30.48
C ALA A 28 32.79 -4.66 -31.57
N GLN A 29 31.70 -5.40 -31.38
CA GLN A 29 30.40 -4.79 -31.67
C GLN A 29 30.25 -3.67 -30.63
N SER A 30 30.61 -2.44 -31.03
CA SER A 30 30.35 -1.23 -30.25
C SER A 30 28.94 -1.35 -29.70
N ALA A 31 28.80 -1.33 -28.37
CA ALA A 31 27.50 -1.17 -27.75
C ALA A 31 26.93 0.10 -28.40
N LYS A 32 25.90 -0.09 -29.24
CA LYS A 32 25.26 1.02 -29.91
C LYS A 32 24.77 1.92 -28.79
N GLU A 33 25.25 3.15 -28.77
CA GLU A 33 24.87 4.14 -27.76
C GLU A 33 23.33 4.21 -27.72
N LEU A 34 22.74 4.18 -26.52
CA LEU A 34 21.29 4.23 -26.36
C LEU A 34 20.76 5.54 -26.96
N ASN A 35 19.71 5.45 -27.77
CA ASN A 35 19.07 6.62 -28.35
C ASN A 35 17.88 7.00 -27.47
N LEU A 36 18.09 7.97 -26.57
CA LEU A 36 17.13 8.40 -25.57
C LEU A 36 16.63 9.83 -25.85
N PRO A 37 15.95 10.11 -26.99
CA PRO A 37 15.51 11.46 -27.29
C PRO A 37 14.43 11.89 -26.30
N ILE A 38 14.68 12.99 -25.62
CA ILE A 38 13.75 13.64 -24.69
C ILE A 38 13.11 14.86 -25.35
N ALA A 39 11.88 15.20 -24.93
CA ALA A 39 11.24 16.43 -25.38
C ALA A 39 12.05 17.66 -24.94
N PRO A 40 12.08 18.74 -25.73
CA PRO A 40 12.80 19.96 -25.36
C PRO A 40 12.18 20.61 -24.12
N GLY A 41 13.01 21.01 -23.15
CA GLY A 41 12.55 21.67 -21.94
C GLY A 41 13.62 21.74 -20.84
N PRO A 42 13.26 22.27 -19.67
CA PRO A 42 14.21 22.53 -18.58
C PRO A 42 14.66 21.27 -17.83
N PHE A 43 13.93 20.15 -17.98
CA PHE A 43 14.28 18.90 -17.32
C PHE A 43 15.26 18.09 -18.17
N GLN A 44 16.34 17.66 -17.53
CA GLN A 44 17.41 16.84 -18.08
C GLN A 44 17.55 15.57 -17.21
N PRO A 45 18.13 14.47 -17.72
CA PRO A 45 18.15 13.18 -17.02
C PRO A 45 19.17 13.10 -15.88
N GLN A 46 19.40 14.21 -15.17
CA GLN A 46 20.19 14.31 -13.95
C GLN A 46 19.30 14.60 -12.75
N PHE A 47 19.66 14.07 -11.59
CA PHE A 47 18.85 14.18 -10.38
C PHE A 47 18.59 15.64 -9.97
N GLU A 48 19.60 16.51 -10.09
CA GLU A 48 19.49 17.93 -9.77
C GLU A 48 18.51 18.67 -10.68
N SER A 49 18.40 18.25 -11.95
CA SER A 49 17.45 18.82 -12.89
C SER A 49 16.04 18.32 -12.60
N LEU A 50 15.85 17.02 -12.36
CA LEU A 50 14.55 16.45 -12.00
C LEU A 50 14.01 16.99 -10.67
N ALA A 51 14.89 17.34 -9.71
CA ALA A 51 14.51 17.88 -8.41
C ALA A 51 13.89 19.29 -8.46
N GLN A 52 13.85 19.91 -9.65
CA GLN A 52 13.12 21.16 -9.87
C GLN A 52 11.60 20.93 -9.99
N TYR A 53 11.16 19.67 -10.08
CA TYR A 53 9.76 19.30 -10.14
C TYR A 53 8.99 19.80 -8.91
N GLN A 54 7.74 20.20 -9.14
CA GLN A 54 6.81 20.58 -8.09
C GLN A 54 5.52 19.80 -8.29
N CYS A 55 5.08 19.12 -7.23
CA CYS A 55 3.81 18.40 -7.26
C CYS A 55 2.67 19.39 -7.59
N PRO A 56 1.87 19.12 -8.63
CA PRO A 56 0.79 20.00 -9.03
C PRO A 56 -0.32 20.02 -7.97
N ASP A 57 -0.99 21.16 -7.82
CA ASP A 57 -2.05 21.31 -6.82
C ASP A 57 -3.26 20.42 -7.10
N TRP A 58 -3.56 20.12 -8.37
CA TRP A 58 -4.66 19.22 -8.69
C TRP A 58 -4.49 17.85 -8.04
N PHE A 59 -3.27 17.31 -8.03
CA PHE A 59 -2.99 16.01 -7.43
C PHE A 59 -3.12 16.11 -5.91
N ARG A 60 -2.55 17.17 -5.32
CA ARG A 60 -2.65 17.43 -3.87
C ARG A 60 -4.10 17.64 -3.43
N ASP A 61 -4.98 18.12 -4.30
CA ASP A 61 -6.39 18.38 -3.99
C ASP A 61 -7.29 17.16 -4.26
N ALA A 62 -6.85 16.26 -5.13
CA ALA A 62 -7.61 15.11 -5.63
C ALA A 62 -7.87 14.04 -4.57
N LYS A 63 -6.87 13.69 -3.76
CA LYS A 63 -6.91 12.74 -2.62
C LYS A 63 -7.24 11.28 -2.94
N LEU A 64 -8.22 11.01 -3.80
CA LEU A 64 -8.73 9.69 -4.12
C LEU A 64 -8.68 9.45 -5.63
N GLY A 65 -7.98 8.40 -6.02
CA GLY A 65 -7.99 7.85 -7.37
C GLY A 65 -8.51 6.42 -7.37
N ILE A 66 -9.09 6.00 -8.49
CA ILE A 66 -9.45 4.59 -8.73
C ILE A 66 -8.54 4.01 -9.81
N TRP A 67 -8.07 2.79 -9.58
CA TRP A 67 -7.24 2.04 -10.52
C TRP A 67 -8.02 0.85 -11.09
N ALA A 68 -7.84 0.60 -12.38
CA ALA A 68 -8.17 -0.65 -13.04
C ALA A 68 -6.90 -1.45 -13.34
N HIS A 69 -6.45 -2.28 -12.39
CA HIS A 69 -5.40 -3.28 -12.60
C HIS A 69 -5.99 -4.50 -13.33
N TRP A 70 -6.17 -4.34 -14.63
CA TRP A 70 -6.99 -5.22 -15.45
C TRP A 70 -6.32 -5.52 -16.80
N GLY A 71 -6.72 -6.61 -17.45
CA GLY A 71 -5.98 -7.19 -18.57
C GLY A 71 -6.21 -8.70 -18.69
N PRO A 72 -5.52 -9.38 -19.62
CA PRO A 72 -5.75 -10.80 -19.90
C PRO A 72 -5.45 -11.74 -18.74
N GLN A 73 -4.60 -11.34 -17.77
CA GLN A 73 -4.40 -12.11 -16.54
C GLN A 73 -5.67 -12.25 -15.67
N ALA A 74 -6.71 -11.44 -15.92
CA ALA A 74 -7.99 -11.62 -15.24
C ALA A 74 -8.67 -12.94 -15.66
N VAL A 75 -8.52 -13.40 -16.91
CA VAL A 75 -9.28 -14.52 -17.52
C VAL A 75 -9.38 -15.75 -16.61
N PRO A 76 -8.29 -16.25 -16.00
CA PRO A 76 -8.34 -17.44 -15.16
C PRO A 76 -9.07 -17.22 -13.83
N MET A 77 -9.26 -15.96 -13.41
CA MET A 77 -9.88 -15.58 -12.14
C MET A 77 -9.14 -16.11 -10.91
N MET A 78 -7.80 -16.20 -11.00
CA MET A 78 -6.93 -16.80 -9.98
C MET A 78 -5.95 -15.80 -9.35
N GLY A 79 -6.21 -14.49 -9.51
CA GLY A 79 -5.40 -13.45 -8.88
C GLY A 79 -4.19 -12.99 -9.67
N ASP A 80 -3.36 -12.19 -9.02
CA ASP A 80 -2.24 -11.50 -9.65
C ASP A 80 -1.12 -12.46 -10.09
N TRP A 81 -0.29 -11.99 -11.02
CA TRP A 81 0.90 -12.67 -11.54
C TRP A 81 0.65 -14.03 -12.21
N TYR A 82 -0.60 -14.30 -12.62
CA TYR A 82 -0.96 -15.54 -13.30
C TYR A 82 -0.07 -15.83 -14.52
N ALA A 83 0.26 -14.81 -15.31
CA ALA A 83 1.10 -14.95 -16.51
C ALA A 83 2.45 -15.60 -16.20
N LYS A 84 3.01 -15.38 -15.00
CA LYS A 84 4.25 -16.03 -14.57
C LYS A 84 3.99 -17.37 -13.91
N HIS A 85 3.15 -17.41 -12.88
CA HIS A 85 3.09 -18.62 -12.07
C HIS A 85 2.36 -19.79 -12.74
N MET A 86 1.68 -19.56 -13.87
CA MET A 86 1.21 -20.66 -14.73
C MET A 86 2.36 -21.49 -15.33
N TYR A 87 3.61 -21.02 -15.26
CA TYR A 87 4.82 -21.74 -15.69
C TYR A 87 5.66 -22.30 -14.52
N VAL A 88 5.15 -22.24 -13.29
CA VAL A 88 5.89 -22.64 -12.08
C VAL A 88 5.28 -23.91 -11.47
N PRO A 89 5.84 -25.10 -11.74
CA PRO A 89 5.34 -26.35 -11.17
C PRO A 89 5.26 -26.30 -9.64
N GLY A 90 4.14 -26.78 -9.10
CA GLY A 90 3.84 -26.73 -7.67
C GLY A 90 3.12 -25.47 -7.21
N HIS A 91 3.04 -24.42 -8.03
CA HIS A 91 2.22 -23.25 -7.71
C HIS A 91 0.72 -23.53 -7.95
N PRO A 92 -0.21 -23.00 -7.12
CA PRO A 92 -1.65 -23.21 -7.32
C PRO A 92 -2.17 -22.74 -8.69
N GLN A 93 -1.64 -21.64 -9.23
CA GLN A 93 -2.01 -21.14 -10.56
C GLN A 93 -1.55 -22.07 -11.68
N TYR A 94 -0.39 -22.73 -11.54
CA TYR A 94 0.08 -23.77 -12.47
C TYR A 94 -0.86 -24.98 -12.46
N GLN A 95 -1.23 -25.49 -11.28
CA GLN A 95 -2.16 -26.63 -11.17
C GLN A 95 -3.52 -26.31 -11.79
N HIS A 96 -4.07 -25.13 -11.46
CA HIS A 96 -5.30 -24.67 -12.10
C HIS A 96 -5.16 -24.58 -13.63
N HIS A 97 -4.00 -24.14 -14.13
CA HIS A 97 -3.74 -24.05 -15.56
C HIS A 97 -3.76 -25.42 -16.24
N LEU A 98 -3.06 -26.41 -15.65
CA LEU A 98 -3.06 -27.79 -16.14
C LEU A 98 -4.47 -28.37 -16.23
N GLU A 99 -5.27 -28.18 -15.17
CA GLU A 99 -6.61 -28.73 -15.07
C GLU A 99 -7.61 -28.06 -16.01
N THR A 100 -7.44 -26.76 -16.27
CA THR A 100 -8.44 -25.95 -16.98
C THR A 100 -8.10 -25.75 -18.46
N TYR A 101 -6.82 -25.50 -18.77
CA TYR A 101 -6.36 -25.10 -20.09
C TYR A 101 -5.40 -26.11 -20.72
N GLY A 102 -4.69 -26.91 -19.92
CA GLY A 102 -3.71 -27.88 -20.38
C GLY A 102 -2.27 -27.49 -20.03
N HIS A 103 -1.29 -28.23 -20.55
CA HIS A 103 0.11 -28.00 -20.19
C HIS A 103 0.67 -26.72 -20.85
N PRO A 104 1.47 -25.89 -20.15
CA PRO A 104 1.97 -24.62 -20.67
C PRO A 104 2.84 -24.70 -21.94
N SER A 105 3.34 -25.89 -22.30
CA SER A 105 4.04 -26.13 -23.57
C SER A 105 3.13 -26.10 -24.79
N THR A 106 1.85 -26.45 -24.64
CA THR A 106 0.87 -26.43 -25.74
C THR A 106 -0.16 -25.33 -25.57
N ASN A 107 -0.49 -24.99 -24.33
CA ASN A 107 -1.52 -24.05 -23.94
C ASN A 107 -0.87 -23.04 -22.99
N GLY A 108 -0.21 -22.02 -23.52
CA GLY A 108 0.51 -21.05 -22.71
C GLY A 108 -0.21 -19.71 -22.62
N TYR A 109 0.46 -18.68 -22.10
CA TYR A 109 -0.15 -17.38 -21.86
C TYR A 109 -0.65 -16.71 -23.16
N LYS A 110 0.05 -16.96 -24.28
CA LYS A 110 -0.37 -16.55 -25.63
C LYS A 110 -1.78 -17.04 -25.99
N ASP A 111 -2.23 -18.16 -25.42
CA ASP A 111 -3.54 -18.76 -25.68
C ASP A 111 -4.60 -18.25 -24.70
N ILE A 112 -4.18 -17.66 -23.56
CA ILE A 112 -5.06 -16.97 -22.62
C ILE A 112 -5.44 -15.59 -23.14
N ILE A 113 -4.50 -14.86 -23.75
CA ILE A 113 -4.72 -13.50 -24.26
C ILE A 113 -5.97 -13.39 -25.17
N PRO A 114 -6.18 -14.26 -26.18
CA PRO A 114 -7.35 -14.20 -27.04
C PRO A 114 -8.68 -14.42 -26.31
N LEU A 115 -8.69 -15.05 -25.13
CA LEU A 115 -9.90 -15.31 -24.36
C LEU A 115 -10.42 -14.07 -23.62
N TRP A 116 -9.57 -13.06 -23.41
CA TRP A 116 -9.98 -11.82 -22.77
C TRP A 116 -10.74 -10.92 -23.75
N LYS A 117 -12.08 -10.96 -23.71
CA LYS A 117 -12.94 -10.26 -24.69
C LYS A 117 -13.62 -9.00 -24.16
N ALA A 118 -13.65 -8.78 -22.84
CA ALA A 118 -14.25 -7.59 -22.24
C ALA A 118 -15.72 -7.36 -22.64
N GLU A 119 -16.52 -8.41 -22.74
CA GLU A 119 -17.84 -8.41 -23.38
C GLU A 119 -18.87 -7.50 -22.71
N LYS A 120 -18.72 -7.25 -21.41
CA LYS A 120 -19.60 -6.40 -20.60
C LYS A 120 -18.92 -5.10 -20.17
N TRP A 121 -17.74 -4.80 -20.73
CA TRP A 121 -16.97 -3.64 -20.31
C TRP A 121 -17.57 -2.33 -20.86
N ASP A 122 -18.13 -1.55 -19.93
CA ASP A 122 -18.69 -0.22 -20.17
C ASP A 122 -17.89 0.84 -19.39
N PRO A 123 -16.88 1.47 -20.01
CA PRO A 123 -16.05 2.45 -19.33
C PRO A 123 -16.81 3.72 -18.94
N ASP A 124 -17.87 4.10 -19.67
CA ASP A 124 -18.67 5.30 -19.37
C ASP A 124 -19.49 5.10 -18.09
N ARG A 125 -20.14 3.93 -17.95
CA ARG A 125 -20.87 3.55 -16.73
C ARG A 125 -19.92 3.49 -15.54
N LEU A 126 -18.79 2.78 -15.69
CA LEU A 126 -17.84 2.58 -14.60
C LEU A 126 -17.22 3.91 -14.16
N MET A 127 -16.85 4.78 -15.09
CA MET A 127 -16.32 6.10 -14.73
C MET A 127 -17.34 6.99 -14.02
N ALA A 128 -18.62 6.95 -14.42
CA ALA A 128 -19.69 7.66 -13.72
C ALA A 128 -19.86 7.16 -12.27
N LEU A 129 -19.81 5.84 -12.09
CA LEU A 129 -19.84 5.19 -10.77
C LEU A 129 -18.64 5.62 -9.91
N TYR A 130 -17.42 5.53 -10.46
CA TYR A 130 -16.18 5.89 -9.78
C TYR A 130 -16.15 7.37 -9.36
N LYS A 131 -16.60 8.27 -10.23
CA LYS A 131 -16.77 9.69 -9.88
C LYS A 131 -17.76 9.87 -8.73
N LYS A 132 -18.89 9.15 -8.74
CA LYS A 132 -19.89 9.21 -7.67
C LYS A 132 -19.31 8.70 -6.34
N ALA A 133 -18.51 7.64 -6.39
CA ALA A 133 -17.75 7.11 -5.24
C ALA A 133 -16.62 8.04 -4.76
N GLY A 134 -16.35 9.14 -5.46
CA GLY A 134 -15.44 10.19 -5.03
C GLY A 134 -14.11 10.27 -5.79
N ALA A 135 -13.87 9.43 -6.80
CA ALA A 135 -12.63 9.54 -7.56
C ALA A 135 -12.47 10.93 -8.19
N LYS A 136 -11.25 11.48 -8.12
CA LYS A 136 -10.83 12.70 -8.80
C LYS A 136 -9.86 12.43 -9.95
N TYR A 137 -9.25 11.25 -9.94
CA TYR A 137 -8.45 10.73 -11.02
C TYR A 137 -8.69 9.24 -11.20
N PHE A 138 -8.45 8.75 -12.40
CA PHE A 138 -8.54 7.33 -12.74
C PHE A 138 -7.25 6.87 -13.39
N VAL A 139 -6.76 5.69 -13.01
CA VAL A 139 -5.56 5.09 -13.60
C VAL A 139 -5.97 3.84 -14.39
N SER A 140 -5.60 3.77 -15.66
CA SER A 140 -5.72 2.56 -16.47
C SER A 140 -4.43 1.75 -16.39
N MET A 141 -4.51 0.43 -16.37
CA MET A 141 -3.36 -0.39 -16.76
C MET A 141 -2.99 -0.11 -18.22
N GLY A 142 -1.71 0.17 -18.48
CA GLY A 142 -1.12 0.25 -19.81
C GLY A 142 -0.49 -1.08 -20.20
N SER A 143 0.45 -1.56 -19.38
CA SER A 143 0.99 -2.92 -19.49
C SER A 143 1.42 -3.41 -18.11
N HIS A 144 1.10 -4.67 -17.81
CA HIS A 144 1.64 -5.34 -16.62
C HIS A 144 3.00 -5.98 -16.95
N HIS A 145 3.53 -6.84 -16.06
CA HIS A 145 4.74 -7.62 -16.34
C HIS A 145 4.58 -8.67 -17.45
N ASP A 146 3.37 -8.89 -17.96
CA ASP A 146 3.05 -9.85 -19.00
C ASP A 146 3.36 -9.36 -20.43
N ASN A 147 3.87 -8.12 -20.57
CA ASN A 147 4.22 -7.50 -21.85
C ASN A 147 3.07 -7.50 -22.87
N PHE A 148 1.82 -7.47 -22.39
CA PHE A 148 0.65 -7.26 -23.23
C PHE A 148 0.19 -5.80 -23.09
N TYR A 149 -0.03 -5.12 -24.21
CA TYR A 149 -0.33 -3.68 -24.22
C TYR A 149 -1.82 -3.43 -24.31
N LEU A 150 -2.34 -2.67 -23.35
CA LEU A 150 -3.75 -2.28 -23.30
C LEU A 150 -4.04 -1.05 -24.17
N TRP A 151 -3.08 -0.63 -25.00
CA TRP A 151 -3.21 0.48 -25.94
C TRP A 151 -2.95 0.07 -27.38
N ASN A 152 -3.26 0.94 -28.33
CA ASN A 152 -3.04 0.70 -29.77
C ASN A 152 -1.59 0.92 -30.19
N SER A 153 -0.68 0.07 -29.71
CA SER A 153 0.75 0.18 -30.03
C SER A 153 1.05 -0.10 -31.50
N LYS A 154 1.96 0.68 -32.08
CA LYS A 154 2.56 0.45 -33.40
C LYS A 154 3.92 -0.24 -33.30
N LEU A 155 4.50 -0.28 -32.10
CA LEU A 155 5.80 -0.88 -31.82
C LEU A 155 5.71 -2.31 -31.30
N HIS A 156 4.51 -2.83 -31.05
CA HIS A 156 4.30 -4.14 -30.42
C HIS A 156 2.97 -4.78 -30.86
N GLU A 157 3.02 -5.98 -31.45
CA GLU A 157 1.82 -6.61 -32.01
C GLU A 157 0.88 -7.19 -30.94
N TRP A 158 1.39 -7.53 -29.76
CA TRP A 158 0.63 -8.10 -28.64
C TRP A 158 -0.07 -7.00 -27.86
N ASN A 159 -1.20 -6.56 -28.40
CA ASN A 159 -1.99 -5.51 -27.80
C ASN A 159 -3.52 -5.74 -27.91
N SER A 160 -4.27 -5.02 -27.09
CA SER A 160 -5.73 -5.13 -26.94
C SER A 160 -6.55 -4.74 -28.18
N VAL A 161 -5.95 -4.04 -29.14
CA VAL A 161 -6.59 -3.76 -30.44
C VAL A 161 -6.41 -4.94 -31.40
N ASN A 162 -5.20 -5.51 -31.42
CA ASN A 162 -4.86 -6.64 -32.27
C ASN A 162 -5.40 -7.96 -31.75
N MET A 163 -5.65 -8.10 -30.45
CA MET A 163 -6.07 -9.35 -29.80
C MET A 163 -7.16 -9.09 -28.76
N GLY A 164 -7.66 -10.16 -28.14
CA GLY A 164 -8.61 -10.06 -27.04
C GLY A 164 -9.85 -9.22 -27.39
N PRO A 165 -10.06 -8.05 -26.74
CA PRO A 165 -11.27 -7.24 -26.85
C PRO A 165 -11.39 -6.46 -28.17
N LYS A 166 -10.32 -6.37 -28.96
CA LYS A 166 -10.27 -5.57 -30.20
C LYS A 166 -10.60 -4.09 -29.98
N ARG A 167 -10.16 -3.55 -28.86
CA ARG A 167 -10.42 -2.18 -28.40
C ARG A 167 -9.15 -1.55 -27.84
N ASP A 168 -9.02 -0.25 -28.02
CA ASP A 168 -7.98 0.53 -27.36
C ASP A 168 -8.42 0.81 -25.93
N VAL A 169 -8.02 -0.06 -24.99
CA VAL A 169 -8.52 -0.03 -23.61
C VAL A 169 -8.07 1.24 -22.88
N VAL A 170 -6.79 1.61 -22.99
CA VAL A 170 -6.26 2.88 -22.43
C VAL A 170 -6.98 4.07 -23.03
N GLY A 171 -7.16 4.11 -24.35
CA GLY A 171 -7.84 5.20 -25.05
C GLY A 171 -9.32 5.36 -24.66
N ASP A 172 -10.04 4.25 -24.52
CA ASP A 172 -11.46 4.26 -24.14
C ASP A 172 -11.64 4.67 -22.67
N TRP A 173 -10.78 4.21 -21.76
CA TRP A 173 -10.77 4.71 -20.39
C TRP A 173 -10.47 6.21 -20.32
N GLN A 174 -9.50 6.69 -21.10
CA GLN A 174 -9.17 8.12 -21.15
C GLN A 174 -10.37 8.96 -21.59
N LYS A 175 -11.07 8.54 -22.65
CA LYS A 175 -12.26 9.25 -23.14
C LYS A 175 -13.34 9.32 -22.05
N ALA A 176 -13.60 8.20 -21.36
CA ALA A 176 -14.58 8.16 -20.28
C ALA A 176 -14.18 9.06 -19.10
N ALA A 177 -12.91 9.02 -18.67
CA ALA A 177 -12.37 9.88 -17.60
C ALA A 177 -12.54 11.36 -17.93
N LYS A 178 -12.13 11.78 -19.13
CA LYS A 178 -12.27 13.16 -19.61
C LYS A 178 -13.74 13.58 -19.68
N LYS A 179 -14.63 12.72 -20.18
CA LYS A 179 -16.09 12.96 -20.22
C LYS A 179 -16.68 13.21 -18.83
N GLN A 180 -16.16 12.54 -17.80
CA GLN A 180 -16.58 12.73 -16.42
C GLN A 180 -15.82 13.85 -15.68
N GLY A 181 -14.82 14.45 -16.32
CA GLY A 181 -14.00 15.50 -15.72
C GLY A 181 -13.03 14.99 -14.64
N LEU A 182 -12.57 13.74 -14.77
CA LEU A 182 -11.50 13.19 -13.94
C LEU A 182 -10.16 13.33 -14.65
N TYR A 183 -9.09 13.54 -13.87
CA TYR A 183 -7.73 13.39 -14.38
C TYR A 183 -7.48 11.93 -14.76
N PHE A 184 -6.68 11.70 -15.78
CA PHE A 184 -6.43 10.37 -16.33
C PHE A 184 -4.96 9.99 -16.22
N GLY A 185 -4.69 8.87 -15.58
CA GLY A 185 -3.38 8.27 -15.49
C GLY A 185 -3.27 6.93 -16.21
N VAL A 186 -2.02 6.52 -16.43
CA VAL A 186 -1.68 5.17 -16.91
C VAL A 186 -0.63 4.58 -15.99
N SER A 187 -0.80 3.32 -15.64
CA SER A 187 0.17 2.50 -14.92
C SER A 187 0.91 1.58 -15.90
N GLU A 188 2.23 1.49 -15.79
CA GLU A 188 3.05 0.55 -16.56
C GLU A 188 4.04 -0.21 -15.66
N HIS A 189 4.22 -1.48 -15.97
CA HIS A 189 5.07 -2.40 -15.21
C HIS A 189 6.09 -3.11 -16.13
N LEU A 190 6.34 -2.52 -17.31
CA LEU A 190 7.06 -3.16 -18.41
C LEU A 190 8.54 -3.35 -18.08
N GLY A 191 9.14 -2.43 -17.33
CA GLY A 191 10.57 -2.47 -17.00
C GLY A 191 11.01 -3.79 -16.34
N ALA A 192 10.15 -4.38 -15.51
CA ALA A 192 10.44 -5.65 -14.83
C ALA A 192 10.10 -6.89 -15.68
N SER A 193 9.27 -6.74 -16.71
CA SER A 193 8.77 -7.84 -17.53
C SER A 193 9.88 -8.69 -18.12
N PHE A 194 11.00 -8.06 -18.53
CA PHE A 194 12.08 -8.73 -19.25
C PHE A 194 12.69 -9.93 -18.52
N THR A 195 12.97 -9.79 -17.22
CA THR A 195 13.50 -10.88 -16.39
C THR A 195 12.37 -11.62 -15.67
N TRP A 196 11.28 -10.93 -15.32
CA TRP A 196 10.15 -11.51 -14.61
C TRP A 196 9.47 -12.63 -15.39
N PHE A 197 9.39 -12.51 -16.72
CA PHE A 197 8.66 -13.46 -17.56
C PHE A 197 9.50 -14.68 -17.99
N GLN A 198 10.77 -14.78 -17.60
CA GLN A 198 11.71 -15.81 -18.08
C GLN A 198 11.36 -17.25 -17.64
N ASP A 199 10.45 -17.43 -16.67
CA ASP A 199 9.91 -18.75 -16.34
C ASP A 199 9.17 -19.39 -17.52
N SER A 200 8.63 -18.60 -18.46
CA SER A 200 7.98 -19.08 -19.68
C SER A 200 8.94 -19.76 -20.68
N HIS A 201 10.26 -19.62 -20.50
CA HIS A 201 11.29 -20.25 -21.34
C HIS A 201 11.74 -21.61 -20.81
N LYS A 202 11.23 -22.02 -19.64
CA LYS A 202 11.66 -23.25 -18.95
C LYS A 202 10.85 -24.46 -19.41
N SER A 203 10.93 -25.53 -18.64
CA SER A 203 10.14 -26.74 -18.76
C SER A 203 9.87 -27.31 -17.38
N ASP A 204 8.91 -28.22 -17.28
CA ASP A 204 8.80 -29.12 -16.14
C ASP A 204 10.13 -29.88 -15.91
N LYS A 205 10.46 -30.14 -14.64
CA LYS A 205 11.62 -30.96 -14.25
C LYS A 205 11.29 -32.44 -14.08
N ALA A 206 10.00 -32.77 -13.91
CA ALA A 206 9.52 -34.11 -13.64
C ALA A 206 8.09 -34.27 -14.20
N GLY A 207 7.62 -35.51 -14.30
CA GLY A 207 6.31 -35.81 -14.85
C GLY A 207 6.32 -36.04 -16.37
N PRO A 208 5.16 -36.27 -16.99
CA PRO A 208 5.07 -36.70 -18.39
C PRO A 208 5.58 -35.69 -19.43
N GLN A 209 5.62 -34.40 -19.07
CA GLN A 209 6.12 -33.30 -19.93
C GLN A 209 7.50 -32.80 -19.49
N ALA A 210 8.22 -33.55 -18.65
CA ALA A 210 9.55 -33.18 -18.20
C ALA A 210 10.50 -32.91 -19.39
N GLY A 211 11.18 -31.77 -19.36
CA GLY A 211 12.11 -31.35 -20.41
C GLY A 211 11.47 -30.84 -21.71
N VAL A 212 10.13 -30.84 -21.82
CA VAL A 212 9.44 -30.22 -22.95
C VAL A 212 9.38 -28.71 -22.71
N PRO A 213 10.00 -27.87 -23.56
CA PRO A 213 9.99 -26.43 -23.38
C PRO A 213 8.55 -25.88 -23.37
N TYR A 214 8.30 -24.91 -22.50
CA TYR A 214 7.08 -24.13 -22.54
C TYR A 214 7.03 -23.23 -23.78
N ASP A 215 5.87 -22.66 -24.07
CA ASP A 215 5.66 -21.87 -25.28
C ASP A 215 6.46 -20.57 -25.35
N GLY A 216 6.95 -20.06 -24.22
CA GLY A 216 7.85 -18.90 -24.21
C GLY A 216 9.22 -19.16 -24.82
N ALA A 217 9.66 -20.42 -24.87
CA ALA A 217 10.90 -20.81 -25.54
C ALA A 217 10.78 -20.83 -27.07
N ASP A 218 9.58 -20.76 -27.64
CA ASP A 218 9.37 -20.74 -29.10
C ASP A 218 9.74 -19.36 -29.67
N PRO A 219 10.72 -19.26 -30.59
CA PRO A 219 11.13 -18.01 -31.22
C PRO A 219 9.99 -17.22 -31.86
N LYS A 220 8.91 -17.89 -32.28
CA LYS A 220 7.72 -17.24 -32.86
C LYS A 220 7.03 -16.29 -31.90
N TYR A 221 7.09 -16.54 -30.59
CA TYR A 221 6.39 -15.75 -29.57
C TYR A 221 7.33 -14.87 -28.75
N GLN A 222 8.60 -14.71 -29.17
CA GLN A 222 9.60 -13.89 -28.47
C GLN A 222 9.22 -12.41 -28.36
N GLU A 223 8.36 -11.89 -29.22
CA GLU A 223 7.88 -10.52 -29.05
C GLU A 223 7.09 -10.39 -27.73
N LEU A 224 6.23 -11.37 -27.40
CA LEU A 224 5.49 -11.44 -26.14
C LEU A 224 6.39 -11.82 -24.96
N TYR A 225 7.14 -12.93 -25.08
CA TYR A 225 7.87 -13.53 -23.95
C TYR A 225 9.28 -12.99 -23.73
N HIS A 226 9.68 -12.01 -24.54
CA HIS A 226 11.06 -11.56 -24.70
C HIS A 226 11.98 -12.68 -25.21
N PHE A 227 13.17 -12.32 -25.70
CA PHE A 227 14.21 -13.32 -25.95
C PHE A 227 14.77 -13.87 -24.62
N PRO A 228 15.49 -15.00 -24.60
CA PRO A 228 16.08 -15.51 -23.36
C PRO A 228 17.04 -14.50 -22.72
N ALA A 229 16.93 -14.30 -21.41
CA ALA A 229 17.85 -13.45 -20.66
C ALA A 229 19.29 -13.99 -20.72
N GLU A 230 20.27 -13.08 -20.71
CA GLU A 230 21.67 -13.46 -20.62
C GLU A 230 21.96 -14.16 -19.28
N PRO A 231 22.91 -15.12 -19.22
CA PRO A 231 23.27 -15.78 -17.98
C PRO A 231 23.60 -14.80 -16.85
N GLY A 232 22.86 -14.87 -15.74
CA GLY A 232 23.04 -14.00 -14.57
C GLY A 232 22.18 -12.73 -14.57
N ASP A 233 21.44 -12.43 -15.64
CA ASP A 233 20.49 -11.31 -15.69
C ASP A 233 19.15 -11.70 -15.05
N THR A 234 19.15 -11.78 -13.73
CA THR A 234 17.98 -12.21 -12.93
C THR A 234 17.45 -11.11 -12.00
N GLY A 235 17.94 -9.88 -12.16
CA GLY A 235 17.52 -8.73 -11.36
C GLY A 235 16.08 -8.31 -11.67
N TRP A 236 15.48 -7.48 -10.81
CA TRP A 236 14.14 -6.92 -11.07
C TRP A 236 14.11 -6.11 -12.37
N TYR A 237 15.16 -5.33 -12.62
CA TYR A 237 15.37 -4.66 -13.90
C TYR A 237 16.60 -5.24 -14.58
N SER A 238 16.49 -5.47 -15.89
CA SER A 238 17.59 -5.99 -16.68
C SER A 238 18.68 -4.95 -16.95
N ASN A 239 19.93 -5.42 -17.03
CA ASN A 239 21.07 -4.62 -17.50
C ASN A 239 21.28 -4.67 -19.03
N ASN A 240 20.43 -5.37 -19.78
CA ASN A 240 20.56 -5.53 -21.22
C ASN A 240 20.18 -4.22 -21.95
N PRO A 241 21.10 -3.56 -22.66
CA PRO A 241 20.82 -2.28 -23.32
C PRO A 241 19.74 -2.38 -24.39
N ARG A 242 19.53 -3.55 -25.02
CA ARG A 242 18.47 -3.74 -26.00
C ARG A 242 17.09 -3.66 -25.37
N TRP A 243 16.91 -4.28 -24.19
CA TRP A 243 15.66 -4.21 -23.45
C TRP A 243 15.42 -2.83 -22.85
N GLN A 244 16.47 -2.17 -22.38
CA GLN A 244 16.37 -0.78 -21.90
C GLN A 244 15.92 0.18 -23.03
N GLN A 245 16.50 0.06 -24.23
CA GLN A 245 16.06 0.82 -25.41
C GLN A 245 14.60 0.51 -25.78
N GLN A 246 14.23 -0.78 -25.80
CA GLN A 246 12.85 -1.20 -26.10
C GLN A 246 11.86 -0.59 -25.10
N TRP A 247 12.13 -0.69 -23.81
CA TRP A 247 11.29 -0.07 -22.77
C TRP A 247 11.13 1.43 -23.01
N PHE A 248 12.25 2.14 -23.25
CA PHE A 248 12.20 3.58 -23.51
C PHE A 248 11.32 3.93 -24.70
N ASP A 249 11.50 3.27 -25.84
CA ASP A 249 10.71 3.56 -27.03
C ASP A 249 9.21 3.24 -26.86
N ARG A 250 8.89 2.14 -26.16
CA ARG A 250 7.52 1.68 -25.91
C ARG A 250 6.78 2.55 -24.91
N ILE A 251 7.42 2.94 -23.81
CA ILE A 251 6.80 3.87 -22.84
C ILE A 251 6.73 5.29 -23.40
N ARG A 252 7.69 5.71 -24.24
CA ARG A 252 7.59 6.99 -24.96
C ARG A 252 6.36 7.01 -25.87
N GLU A 253 6.11 5.94 -26.63
CA GLU A 253 4.91 5.83 -27.47
C GLU A 253 3.63 6.00 -26.65
N LEU A 254 3.53 5.34 -25.49
CA LEU A 254 2.39 5.49 -24.58
C LEU A 254 2.22 6.94 -24.10
N VAL A 255 3.30 7.57 -23.63
CA VAL A 255 3.30 8.96 -23.13
C VAL A 255 2.93 9.95 -24.23
N ASP A 256 3.53 9.83 -25.42
CA ASP A 256 3.27 10.72 -26.55
C ASP A 256 1.84 10.57 -27.09
N THR A 257 1.33 9.33 -27.12
CA THR A 257 -0.01 9.03 -27.65
C THR A 257 -1.10 9.54 -26.71
N TYR A 258 -1.02 9.18 -25.43
CA TYR A 258 -2.12 9.42 -24.50
C TYR A 258 -1.94 10.70 -23.69
N ARG A 259 -0.71 11.16 -23.46
CA ARG A 259 -0.41 12.36 -22.67
C ARG A 259 -1.15 12.33 -21.32
N PRO A 260 -0.89 11.31 -20.47
CA PRO A 260 -1.60 11.16 -19.23
C PRO A 260 -1.28 12.30 -18.26
N ASP A 261 -2.23 12.61 -17.37
CA ASP A 261 -2.03 13.51 -16.24
C ASP A 261 -1.19 12.84 -15.14
N LEU A 262 -1.16 11.50 -15.12
CA LEU A 262 -0.33 10.70 -14.21
C LEU A 262 0.29 9.49 -14.92
N LEU A 263 1.60 9.30 -14.78
CA LEU A 263 2.28 8.04 -15.15
C LEU A 263 2.77 7.35 -13.87
N TYR A 264 2.22 6.16 -13.61
CA TYR A 264 2.69 5.27 -12.56
C TYR A 264 3.61 4.21 -13.17
N THR A 265 4.78 4.03 -12.57
CA THR A 265 5.72 2.97 -12.95
C THR A 265 5.95 2.05 -11.77
N ASP A 266 5.74 0.74 -11.98
CA ASP A 266 5.96 -0.25 -10.94
C ASP A 266 7.45 -0.50 -10.64
N GLY A 267 7.77 -0.65 -9.36
CA GLY A 267 9.13 -0.67 -8.83
C GLY A 267 9.76 0.72 -8.73
N GLY A 268 11.09 0.79 -8.65
CA GLY A 268 11.82 2.05 -8.57
C GLY A 268 11.90 2.80 -9.91
N VAL A 269 12.75 3.81 -10.01
CA VAL A 269 13.07 4.41 -11.31
C VAL A 269 13.64 3.32 -12.24
N PRO A 270 13.04 3.09 -13.42
CA PRO A 270 13.43 1.99 -14.32
C PRO A 270 14.93 1.92 -14.56
N PHE A 271 15.47 0.72 -14.34
CA PHE A 271 16.89 0.38 -14.49
C PHE A 271 17.87 1.13 -13.56
N GLY A 272 17.38 2.04 -12.70
CA GLY A 272 18.22 2.83 -11.79
C GLY A 272 19.24 3.75 -12.49
N ASN A 273 19.10 3.96 -13.79
CA ASN A 273 20.10 4.61 -14.64
C ASN A 273 19.49 5.76 -15.48
N GLU A 274 20.25 6.25 -16.47
CA GLU A 274 19.84 7.37 -17.31
C GLU A 274 18.60 7.08 -18.16
N VAL A 275 18.29 5.82 -18.47
CA VAL A 275 17.13 5.42 -19.28
C VAL A 275 15.82 5.80 -18.58
N GLY A 276 15.66 5.37 -17.33
CA GLY A 276 14.48 5.73 -16.52
C GLY A 276 14.38 7.24 -16.31
N ARG A 277 15.51 7.91 -16.01
CA ARG A 277 15.53 9.37 -15.81
C ARG A 277 15.22 10.14 -17.10
N SER A 278 15.62 9.64 -18.26
CA SER A 278 15.32 10.24 -19.56
C SER A 278 13.82 10.17 -19.86
N MET A 279 13.15 9.07 -19.50
CA MET A 279 11.69 8.97 -19.65
C MET A 279 10.96 9.99 -18.77
N ILE A 280 11.39 10.15 -17.52
CA ILE A 280 10.83 11.15 -16.59
C ILE A 280 11.05 12.57 -17.12
N ALA A 281 12.27 12.88 -17.58
CA ALA A 281 12.57 14.18 -18.18
C ALA A 281 11.73 14.44 -19.44
N HIS A 282 11.56 13.44 -20.31
CA HIS A 282 10.70 13.51 -21.48
C HIS A 282 9.24 13.78 -21.09
N LEU A 283 8.69 13.03 -20.12
CA LEU A 283 7.33 13.22 -19.59
C LEU A 283 7.11 14.65 -19.09
N TYR A 284 8.00 15.15 -18.24
CA TYR A 284 7.91 16.51 -17.69
C TYR A 284 8.04 17.58 -18.76
N ASN A 285 9.00 17.48 -19.68
CA ASN A 285 9.18 18.47 -20.74
C ASN A 285 8.00 18.47 -21.73
N ALA A 286 7.52 17.29 -22.13
CA ALA A 286 6.38 17.15 -23.05
C ALA A 286 5.09 17.72 -22.45
N ASP A 287 4.92 17.58 -21.14
CA ASP A 287 3.79 18.17 -20.42
C ASP A 287 3.95 19.67 -20.17
N ALA A 288 5.12 20.11 -19.72
CA ALA A 288 5.43 21.53 -19.52
C ALA A 288 5.24 22.37 -20.79
N ALA A 289 5.54 21.81 -21.97
CA ALA A 289 5.29 22.45 -23.25
C ALA A 289 3.79 22.79 -23.49
N ARG A 290 2.87 22.10 -22.81
CA ARG A 290 1.43 22.35 -22.87
C ARG A 290 0.92 23.25 -21.74
N HIS A 291 1.72 23.45 -20.70
CA HIS A 291 1.35 24.10 -19.44
C HIS A 291 2.29 25.28 -19.10
N ASN A 292 2.58 26.13 -20.09
CA ASN A 292 3.38 27.36 -19.93
C ASN A 292 4.75 27.14 -19.26
N GLY A 293 5.40 26.03 -19.57
CA GLY A 293 6.74 25.68 -19.07
C GLY A 293 6.75 25.06 -17.67
N LYS A 294 5.59 24.76 -17.06
CA LYS A 294 5.49 24.07 -15.78
C LYS A 294 4.79 22.72 -15.96
N PRO A 295 5.43 21.59 -15.64
CA PRO A 295 4.75 20.30 -15.74
C PRO A 295 3.60 20.24 -14.71
N GLU A 296 2.42 19.86 -15.18
CA GLU A 296 1.27 19.49 -14.36
C GLU A 296 1.08 17.97 -14.29
N VAL A 297 1.85 17.20 -15.07
CA VAL A 297 1.87 15.74 -14.99
C VAL A 297 2.50 15.24 -13.68
N VAL A 298 1.95 14.15 -13.15
CA VAL A 298 2.50 13.43 -12.00
C VAL A 298 3.24 12.17 -12.47
N TYR A 299 4.47 11.96 -11.98
CA TYR A 299 5.15 10.67 -12.09
C TYR A 299 5.23 10.02 -10.71
N THR A 300 4.88 8.74 -10.61
CA THR A 300 4.93 7.97 -9.36
C THR A 300 5.73 6.69 -9.54
N CYS A 301 6.54 6.32 -8.55
CA CYS A 301 7.22 5.03 -8.47
C CYS A 301 7.52 4.64 -7.01
N LYS A 302 7.89 3.38 -6.78
CA LYS A 302 8.22 2.80 -5.47
C LYS A 302 9.64 3.15 -5.03
N GLN A 303 10.01 4.43 -5.12
CA GLN A 303 11.31 4.95 -4.74
C GLN A 303 11.16 6.33 -4.10
N GLU A 304 11.95 6.60 -3.05
CA GLU A 304 12.01 7.91 -2.41
C GLU A 304 12.30 9.03 -3.43
N SER A 305 11.44 10.04 -3.41
CA SER A 305 11.29 11.13 -4.36
C SER A 305 12.45 12.09 -4.33
N LYS A 306 12.86 12.50 -3.13
CA LYS A 306 13.80 13.61 -2.92
C LYS A 306 13.45 14.86 -3.76
N GLY A 307 12.16 15.08 -4.02
CA GLY A 307 11.63 16.20 -4.80
C GLY A 307 11.53 15.95 -6.32
N MET A 308 11.90 14.77 -6.82
CA MET A 308 11.99 14.50 -8.26
C MET A 308 10.72 13.89 -8.87
N TRP A 309 9.92 13.22 -8.04
CA TRP A 309 8.66 12.55 -8.39
C TRP A 309 7.78 12.39 -7.15
N ILE A 310 6.73 11.57 -7.18
CA ILE A 310 5.91 11.28 -6.01
C ILE A 310 6.21 9.85 -5.53
N ASP A 311 6.49 9.70 -4.22
CA ASP A 311 6.65 8.40 -3.57
C ASP A 311 5.34 7.63 -3.68
N ASP A 312 5.40 6.37 -4.12
CA ASP A 312 4.27 5.48 -4.11
C ASP A 312 4.55 4.22 -3.26
N LEU A 313 3.64 3.93 -2.31
CA LEU A 313 3.80 2.81 -1.38
C LEU A 313 2.80 1.70 -1.66
N GLU A 314 3.30 0.60 -2.22
CA GLU A 314 2.54 -0.64 -2.37
C GLU A 314 1.91 -1.12 -1.07
N ARG A 315 0.57 -1.20 -1.05
CA ARG A 315 -0.23 -1.71 0.07
C ARG A 315 0.18 -1.09 1.40
N GLY A 316 0.51 0.19 1.35
CA GLY A 316 1.35 0.84 2.33
C GLY A 316 0.65 1.96 3.09
N VAL A 317 1.31 2.37 4.17
CA VAL A 317 0.90 3.54 4.96
C VAL A 317 2.13 4.30 5.41
N MET A 318 1.96 5.55 5.82
CA MET A 318 2.99 6.32 6.51
C MET A 318 2.74 6.32 8.03
N PRO A 319 3.80 6.37 8.87
CA PRO A 319 3.62 6.44 10.32
C PRO A 319 3.19 7.85 10.79
N GLY A 320 3.39 8.88 9.97
CA GLY A 320 3.05 10.26 10.28
C GLY A 320 3.03 11.15 9.03
N ILE A 321 2.92 12.47 9.24
CA ILE A 321 2.89 13.46 8.15
C ILE A 321 4.22 13.46 7.39
N ARG A 322 4.16 13.35 6.06
CA ARG A 322 5.32 13.57 5.18
C ARG A 322 5.40 15.03 4.75
N PRO A 323 6.61 15.62 4.66
CA PRO A 323 6.77 17.01 4.20
C PRO A 323 6.38 17.17 2.72
N THR A 324 6.63 16.15 1.91
CA THR A 324 6.26 16.10 0.49
C THR A 324 5.00 15.25 0.29
N PRO A 325 4.18 15.55 -0.71
CA PRO A 325 3.07 14.69 -1.11
C PRO A 325 3.58 13.28 -1.49
N TRP A 326 2.75 12.28 -1.22
CA TRP A 326 2.99 10.87 -1.55
C TRP A 326 1.68 10.21 -1.98
N GLN A 327 1.77 8.99 -2.51
CA GLN A 327 0.63 8.14 -2.87
C GLN A 327 0.82 6.76 -2.24
N THR A 328 -0.28 6.06 -1.98
CA THR A 328 -0.26 4.61 -1.86
C THR A 328 -1.27 4.01 -2.82
N ASP A 329 -0.83 2.94 -3.47
CA ASP A 329 -1.66 2.02 -4.22
C ASP A 329 -2.06 0.84 -3.33
N THR A 330 -3.33 0.47 -3.39
CA THR A 330 -3.82 -0.76 -2.78
C THR A 330 -5.04 -1.27 -3.52
N SER A 331 -5.64 -2.38 -3.09
CA SER A 331 -6.77 -3.01 -3.74
C SER A 331 -7.83 -3.43 -2.72
N ILE A 332 -9.10 -3.30 -3.10
CA ILE A 332 -10.20 -3.90 -2.33
C ILE A 332 -10.10 -5.43 -2.30
N GLY A 333 -9.37 -6.04 -3.24
CA GLY A 333 -9.10 -7.47 -3.28
C GLY A 333 -7.63 -7.79 -3.53
N ASP A 334 -7.37 -8.81 -4.33
CA ASP A 334 -6.08 -9.00 -5.01
C ASP A 334 -5.89 -7.91 -6.09
N TRP A 335 -4.77 -7.85 -6.80
CA TRP A 335 -4.58 -6.87 -7.88
C TRP A 335 -5.41 -7.23 -9.13
N PHE A 336 -5.29 -8.46 -9.63
CA PHE A 336 -6.20 -9.02 -10.62
C PHE A 336 -7.37 -9.78 -9.97
N TYR A 337 -8.43 -10.02 -10.74
CA TYR A 337 -9.58 -10.76 -10.25
C TYR A 337 -9.22 -12.16 -9.75
N ASN A 338 -9.58 -12.41 -8.50
CA ASN A 338 -9.44 -13.69 -7.84
C ASN A 338 -10.80 -14.07 -7.24
N LYS A 339 -11.44 -15.09 -7.80
CA LYS A 339 -12.78 -15.52 -7.39
C LYS A 339 -12.86 -16.01 -5.93
N ASN A 340 -11.72 -16.31 -5.31
CA ASN A 340 -11.62 -16.81 -3.95
C ASN A 340 -11.19 -15.73 -2.95
N TRP A 341 -10.93 -14.50 -3.42
CA TRP A 341 -10.43 -13.43 -2.57
C TRP A 341 -11.59 -12.72 -1.87
N LYS A 342 -11.39 -12.40 -0.58
CA LYS A 342 -12.37 -11.65 0.23
C LYS A 342 -12.12 -10.16 0.11
N TYR A 343 -13.15 -9.39 -0.24
CA TYR A 343 -12.97 -7.96 -0.36
C TYR A 343 -12.82 -7.27 1.00
N ARG A 344 -12.08 -6.17 0.97
CA ARG A 344 -12.06 -5.17 2.03
C ARG A 344 -13.32 -4.31 1.90
N GLY A 345 -14.06 -4.14 2.99
CA GLY A 345 -15.28 -3.34 3.02
C GLY A 345 -15.04 -1.84 2.86
N ALA A 346 -16.13 -1.08 2.69
CA ALA A 346 -16.07 0.37 2.57
C ALA A 346 -15.52 1.05 3.84
N ASP A 347 -15.73 0.45 5.02
CA ASP A 347 -15.15 0.90 6.29
C ASP A 347 -13.63 1.01 6.20
N TRP A 348 -12.97 -0.04 5.71
CA TRP A 348 -11.53 -0.07 5.57
C TRP A 348 -11.05 0.95 4.52
N VAL A 349 -11.71 1.05 3.37
CA VAL A 349 -11.33 2.01 2.31
C VAL A 349 -11.45 3.45 2.80
N ILE A 350 -12.54 3.79 3.50
CA ILE A 350 -12.78 5.12 4.06
C ILE A 350 -11.75 5.44 5.14
N HIS A 351 -11.45 4.49 6.02
CA HIS A 351 -10.44 4.64 7.05
C HIS A 351 -9.04 4.89 6.48
N MET A 352 -8.67 4.13 5.45
CA MET A 352 -7.41 4.35 4.73
C MET A 352 -7.39 5.75 4.09
N LEU A 353 -8.44 6.13 3.38
CA LEU A 353 -8.52 7.45 2.75
C LEU A 353 -8.31 8.58 3.77
N VAL A 354 -9.02 8.54 4.90
CA VAL A 354 -8.91 9.57 5.94
C VAL A 354 -7.50 9.61 6.55
N ASP A 355 -6.91 8.46 6.89
CA ASP A 355 -5.56 8.40 7.46
C ASP A 355 -4.49 8.88 6.47
N ILE A 356 -4.54 8.43 5.22
CA ILE A 356 -3.60 8.81 4.17
C ILE A 356 -3.65 10.33 3.94
N VAL A 357 -4.85 10.90 3.81
CA VAL A 357 -5.03 12.34 3.56
C VAL A 357 -4.51 13.17 4.74
N SER A 358 -4.73 12.72 5.97
CA SER A 358 -4.21 13.39 7.18
C SER A 358 -2.67 13.41 7.24
N LYS A 359 -1.99 12.55 6.47
CA LYS A 359 -0.54 12.37 6.43
C LYS A 359 0.11 12.90 5.15
N ASN A 360 -0.59 13.74 4.39
CA ASN A 360 -0.15 14.37 3.13
C ASN A 360 -0.16 13.43 1.91
N GLY A 361 -0.93 12.34 1.96
CA GLY A 361 -0.98 11.35 0.89
C GLY A 361 -2.26 11.41 0.04
N ASN A 362 -2.21 10.69 -1.08
CA ASN A 362 -3.36 10.28 -1.88
C ASN A 362 -3.52 8.75 -1.84
N LEU A 363 -4.77 8.28 -1.89
CA LEU A 363 -5.11 6.87 -2.02
C LEU A 363 -5.46 6.56 -3.48
N LEU A 364 -4.71 5.66 -4.10
CA LEU A 364 -5.06 5.02 -5.36
C LEU A 364 -5.62 3.62 -5.07
N ILE A 365 -6.95 3.48 -5.08
CA ILE A 365 -7.60 2.19 -4.77
C ILE A 365 -7.96 1.44 -6.05
N ASN A 366 -7.44 0.23 -6.19
CA ASN A 366 -7.82 -0.69 -7.26
C ASN A 366 -9.20 -1.29 -6.98
N VAL A 367 -10.09 -1.14 -7.97
CA VAL A 367 -11.40 -1.79 -7.99
C VAL A 367 -11.30 -2.97 -8.95
N VAL A 368 -11.32 -4.17 -8.37
CA VAL A 368 -11.04 -5.40 -9.11
C VAL A 368 -12.19 -5.75 -10.06
N GLN A 369 -11.87 -5.89 -11.36
CA GLN A 369 -12.84 -6.17 -12.42
C GLN A 369 -12.76 -7.61 -12.92
N ARG A 370 -13.91 -8.23 -13.22
CA ARG A 370 -13.99 -9.53 -13.88
C ARG A 370 -13.37 -9.47 -15.28
N PRO A 371 -13.04 -10.61 -15.91
CA PRO A 371 -12.49 -10.67 -17.26
C PRO A 371 -13.41 -10.05 -18.33
N ASP A 372 -14.72 -10.15 -18.14
CA ASP A 372 -15.71 -9.56 -19.05
C ASP A 372 -15.87 -8.04 -18.84
N GLY A 373 -15.19 -7.44 -17.84
CA GLY A 373 -15.24 -6.02 -17.50
C GLY A 373 -16.38 -5.61 -16.58
N SER A 374 -17.17 -6.57 -16.08
CA SER A 374 -18.16 -6.31 -15.04
C SER A 374 -17.55 -6.28 -13.63
N LEU A 375 -18.24 -5.65 -12.69
CA LEU A 375 -17.91 -5.66 -11.26
C LEU A 375 -18.75 -6.71 -10.54
N ASP A 376 -18.18 -7.25 -9.45
CA ASP A 376 -18.96 -8.03 -8.51
C ASP A 376 -19.99 -7.15 -7.77
N PRO A 377 -21.17 -7.71 -7.42
CA PRO A 377 -22.17 -6.96 -6.64
C PRO A 377 -21.60 -6.37 -5.34
N GLU A 378 -20.66 -7.06 -4.70
CA GLU A 378 -19.98 -6.57 -3.49
C GLU A 378 -19.10 -5.34 -3.79
N ALA A 379 -18.40 -5.31 -4.92
CA ALA A 379 -17.60 -4.13 -5.32
C ALA A 379 -18.52 -2.94 -5.67
N GLU A 380 -19.65 -3.18 -6.34
CA GLU A 380 -20.67 -2.15 -6.59
C GLU A 380 -21.24 -1.59 -5.28
N GLN A 381 -21.48 -2.45 -4.28
CA GLN A 381 -21.96 -2.04 -2.96
C GLN A 381 -20.92 -1.19 -2.21
N ILE A 382 -19.63 -1.58 -2.22
CA ILE A 382 -18.55 -0.79 -1.63
C ILE A 382 -18.50 0.61 -2.24
N LEU A 383 -18.60 0.72 -3.58
CA LEU A 383 -18.60 2.01 -4.28
C LEU A 383 -19.84 2.86 -3.96
N ALA A 384 -21.01 2.23 -3.81
CA ALA A 384 -22.23 2.91 -3.40
C ALA A 384 -22.11 3.49 -1.98
N GLU A 385 -21.56 2.71 -1.05
CA GLU A 385 -21.33 3.15 0.34
C GLU A 385 -20.28 4.26 0.43
N MET A 386 -19.21 4.17 -0.37
CA MET A 386 -18.25 5.27 -0.52
C MET A 386 -18.93 6.53 -1.04
N ALA A 387 -19.81 6.41 -2.04
CA ALA A 387 -20.55 7.56 -2.58
C ALA A 387 -21.41 8.26 -1.52
N ASP A 388 -22.15 7.48 -0.72
CA ASP A 388 -22.98 8.00 0.36
C ASP A 388 -22.13 8.71 1.43
N TRP A 389 -20.97 8.14 1.77
CA TRP A 389 -20.04 8.74 2.71
C TRP A 389 -19.41 10.05 2.18
N ILE A 390 -19.00 10.06 0.90
CA ILE A 390 -18.40 11.23 0.25
C ILE A 390 -19.41 12.38 0.13
N ALA A 391 -20.69 12.10 -0.09
CA ALA A 391 -21.73 13.12 -0.12
C ALA A 391 -21.79 13.94 1.19
N VAL A 392 -21.49 13.30 2.33
CA VAL A 392 -21.48 13.95 3.65
C VAL A 392 -20.11 14.55 3.97
N ASN A 393 -19.04 13.78 3.81
CA ASN A 393 -17.72 14.10 4.36
C ASN A 393 -16.71 14.62 3.32
N GLY A 394 -17.03 14.62 2.03
CA GLY A 394 -16.09 14.94 0.96
C GLY A 394 -15.43 16.33 1.09
N GLN A 395 -16.12 17.32 1.66
CA GLN A 395 -15.56 18.66 1.91
C GLN A 395 -14.37 18.65 2.89
N ALA A 396 -14.28 17.64 3.75
CA ALA A 396 -13.20 17.42 4.72
C ALA A 396 -12.04 16.60 4.13
N ILE A 397 -12.16 16.14 2.89
CA ILE A 397 -11.13 15.39 2.15
C ILE A 397 -10.54 16.27 1.04
N TYR A 398 -11.36 16.67 0.07
CA TYR A 398 -10.87 17.31 -1.15
C TYR A 398 -10.37 18.75 -0.92
N GLY A 399 -9.21 19.04 -1.48
CA GLY A 399 -8.53 20.34 -1.33
C GLY A 399 -8.03 20.64 0.08
N THR A 400 -8.01 19.65 0.98
CA THR A 400 -7.46 19.82 2.33
C THR A 400 -5.95 19.56 2.37
N ARG A 401 -5.32 19.96 3.46
CA ARG A 401 -3.91 19.67 3.79
C ARG A 401 -3.83 19.05 5.19
N PRO A 402 -2.71 18.38 5.54
CA PRO A 402 -2.44 18.03 6.92
C PRO A 402 -2.47 19.27 7.82
N TRP A 403 -2.93 19.07 9.04
CA TRP A 403 -2.83 20.09 10.09
C TRP A 403 -1.44 20.00 10.77
N LEU A 404 -1.35 20.37 12.05
CA LEU A 404 -0.11 20.30 12.84
C LEU A 404 0.30 18.88 13.19
N MET A 405 -0.67 17.96 13.27
CA MET A 405 -0.49 16.53 13.49
C MET A 405 -1.57 15.77 12.71
N HIS A 406 -1.31 14.50 12.40
CA HIS A 406 -2.23 13.71 11.59
C HIS A 406 -3.43 13.17 12.39
N GLY A 407 -3.30 12.97 13.71
CA GLY A 407 -4.38 12.40 14.51
C GLY A 407 -4.03 11.99 15.94
N GLU A 408 -5.06 11.67 16.71
CA GLU A 408 -5.02 11.12 18.07
C GLU A 408 -5.54 9.68 18.10
N GLY A 409 -5.38 8.99 19.23
CA GLY A 409 -5.94 7.66 19.47
C GLY A 409 -4.89 6.58 19.75
N PRO A 410 -5.32 5.33 20.02
CA PRO A 410 -4.43 4.23 20.37
C PRO A 410 -3.70 3.62 19.17
N VAL A 411 -4.24 3.71 17.95
CA VAL A 411 -3.67 2.99 16.81
C VAL A 411 -2.49 3.75 16.22
N ARG A 412 -1.36 3.05 16.07
CA ARG A 412 -0.12 3.57 15.49
C ARG A 412 0.29 2.74 14.29
N ALA A 413 0.21 3.33 13.10
CA ALA A 413 0.67 2.70 11.86
C ALA A 413 2.20 2.59 11.87
N LYS A 414 2.75 1.40 11.62
CA LYS A 414 4.22 1.18 11.58
C LYS A 414 4.89 1.87 10.39
N GLY A 415 4.15 2.09 9.30
CA GLY A 415 4.67 2.70 8.08
C GLY A 415 5.42 1.72 7.17
N GLY A 416 5.40 1.98 5.86
CA GLY A 416 6.09 1.19 4.83
C GLY A 416 5.14 0.36 3.95
N HIS A 417 5.73 -0.34 2.98
CA HIS A 417 5.01 -1.23 2.06
C HIS A 417 4.38 -2.43 2.79
N PHE A 418 3.21 -2.87 2.34
CA PHE A 418 2.45 -4.01 2.89
C PHE A 418 2.15 -3.87 4.39
N LYS A 419 1.82 -2.65 4.85
CA LYS A 419 1.52 -2.33 6.26
C LYS A 419 0.10 -1.83 6.50
N GLU A 420 -0.80 -2.10 5.57
CA GLU A 420 -2.21 -1.66 5.59
C GLU A 420 -3.17 -2.59 6.36
N ASP A 421 -2.69 -3.71 6.88
CA ASP A 421 -3.51 -4.70 7.59
C ASP A 421 -3.61 -4.38 9.09
N PHE A 422 -4.50 -3.43 9.42
CA PHE A 422 -4.88 -3.06 10.77
C PHE A 422 -6.26 -2.37 10.76
N SER A 423 -6.81 -2.07 11.94
CA SER A 423 -8.12 -1.43 12.06
C SER A 423 -8.08 -0.30 13.08
N TYR A 424 -8.83 0.77 12.80
CA TYR A 424 -9.03 1.87 13.75
C TYR A 424 -10.17 1.58 14.72
N THR A 425 -10.13 2.29 15.84
CA THR A 425 -11.15 2.27 16.88
C THR A 425 -11.93 3.59 16.89
N ALA A 426 -13.05 3.61 17.61
CA ALA A 426 -13.80 4.85 17.85
C ALA A 426 -13.02 5.90 18.68
N LYS A 427 -11.88 5.53 19.26
CA LYS A 427 -10.98 6.43 20.00
C LYS A 427 -9.96 7.12 19.09
N ASP A 428 -9.85 6.70 17.83
CA ASP A 428 -8.95 7.30 16.87
C ASP A 428 -9.58 8.52 16.19
N VAL A 429 -8.81 9.60 16.14
CA VAL A 429 -9.19 10.85 15.48
C VAL A 429 -8.17 11.18 14.40
N ARG A 430 -8.59 11.67 13.23
CA ARG A 430 -7.70 12.15 12.17
C ARG A 430 -8.02 13.58 11.76
N PHE A 431 -6.98 14.34 11.42
CA PHE A 431 -7.11 15.77 11.14
C PHE A 431 -6.77 16.12 9.70
N THR A 432 -7.60 16.98 9.13
CA THR A 432 -7.30 17.70 7.88
C THR A 432 -7.70 19.15 8.05
N THR A 433 -7.09 20.07 7.30
CA THR A 433 -7.41 21.49 7.38
C THR A 433 -7.61 22.09 5.99
N LYS A 434 -8.48 23.10 5.91
CA LYS A 434 -8.74 23.85 4.69
C LYS A 434 -8.63 25.33 5.00
N GLY A 435 -7.70 26.02 4.32
CA GLY A 435 -7.34 27.38 4.69
C GLY A 435 -6.68 27.45 6.07
N ASP A 436 -6.81 28.61 6.73
CA ASP A 436 -6.29 28.88 8.08
C ASP A 436 -7.38 28.87 9.16
N ASP A 437 -8.65 28.81 8.76
CA ASP A 437 -9.81 29.01 9.63
C ASP A 437 -10.66 27.75 9.86
N THR A 438 -10.37 26.66 9.14
CA THR A 438 -11.16 25.42 9.20
C THR A 438 -10.27 24.20 9.48
N LEU A 439 -10.57 23.51 10.57
CA LEU A 439 -10.04 22.19 10.91
C LEU A 439 -11.17 21.16 10.84
N TYR A 440 -10.88 20.01 10.24
CA TYR A 440 -11.74 18.85 10.28
C TYR A 440 -11.14 17.79 11.19
N ALA A 441 -11.96 17.23 12.07
CA ALA A 441 -11.59 16.15 12.97
C ALA A 441 -12.50 14.94 12.70
N PHE A 442 -11.95 13.91 12.06
CA PHE A 442 -12.63 12.67 11.77
C PHE A 442 -12.57 11.74 12.97
N LEU A 443 -13.71 11.31 13.48
CA LEU A 443 -13.80 10.15 14.35
C LEU A 443 -13.73 8.90 13.47
N MET A 444 -12.75 8.02 13.71
CA MET A 444 -12.54 6.79 12.91
C MET A 444 -13.46 5.64 13.33
N GLY A 445 -14.49 5.96 14.12
CA GLY A 445 -15.55 5.09 14.57
C GLY A 445 -16.48 5.90 15.49
N TRP A 446 -17.72 5.48 15.64
CA TRP A 446 -18.67 6.16 16.52
C TRP A 446 -18.44 5.74 17.99
N PRO A 447 -18.10 6.66 18.91
CA PRO A 447 -17.87 6.32 20.32
C PRO A 447 -19.14 5.80 21.01
N THR A 448 -18.96 4.98 22.06
CA THR A 448 -20.07 4.56 22.92
C THR A 448 -20.36 5.59 24.01
N GLU A 449 -19.37 6.43 24.33
CA GLU A 449 -19.50 7.55 25.24
C GLU A 449 -20.35 8.69 24.65
N GLU A 450 -21.10 9.40 25.48
CA GLU A 450 -21.91 10.54 25.05
C GLU A 450 -21.09 11.75 24.60
N GLN A 451 -19.78 11.76 24.89
CA GLN A 451 -18.90 12.87 24.60
C GLN A 451 -17.51 12.39 24.19
N ILE A 452 -16.84 13.19 23.38
CA ILE A 452 -15.45 12.99 22.97
C ILE A 452 -14.63 14.24 23.27
N THR A 453 -13.39 14.06 23.70
CA THR A 453 -12.44 15.16 23.90
C THR A 453 -11.32 15.08 22.87
N ILE A 454 -11.21 16.11 22.04
CA ILE A 454 -10.10 16.31 21.10
C ILE A 454 -9.01 17.09 21.83
N ARG A 455 -7.93 16.39 22.23
CA ARG A 455 -6.95 16.91 23.20
C ARG A 455 -5.93 17.84 22.55
N SER A 456 -5.61 17.59 21.29
CA SER A 456 -4.71 18.44 20.47
C SER A 456 -5.18 19.90 20.38
N LEU A 457 -6.45 20.16 20.69
CA LEU A 457 -7.05 21.48 20.75
C LEU A 457 -7.07 22.05 22.18
N ALA A 458 -6.20 21.61 23.09
CA ALA A 458 -6.15 22.13 24.45
C ALA A 458 -5.92 23.65 24.52
N LYS A 459 -6.66 24.32 25.40
CA LYS A 459 -6.51 25.75 25.70
C LYS A 459 -5.46 25.94 26.80
N LEU A 460 -4.22 26.17 26.39
CA LEU A 460 -3.05 26.30 27.27
C LEU A 460 -2.43 27.71 27.20
N PRO A 461 -1.67 28.14 28.23
CA PRO A 461 -0.89 29.37 28.14
C PRO A 461 0.04 29.36 26.92
N GLY A 462 0.02 30.43 26.12
CA GLY A 462 0.82 30.56 24.90
C GLY A 462 0.19 29.98 23.61
N VAL A 463 -1.00 29.37 23.69
CA VAL A 463 -1.80 29.01 22.53
C VAL A 463 -2.56 30.24 22.02
N SER A 464 -2.39 30.57 20.74
CA SER A 464 -3.11 31.68 20.07
C SER A 464 -4.36 31.23 19.32
N GLY A 465 -4.49 29.92 19.05
CA GLY A 465 -5.65 29.35 18.38
C GLY A 465 -6.93 29.47 19.20
N ALA A 466 -8.02 29.85 18.53
CA ALA A 466 -9.33 30.04 19.15
C ALA A 466 -10.42 29.37 18.33
N ILE A 467 -11.26 28.56 18.99
CA ILE A 467 -12.40 27.88 18.38
C ILE A 467 -13.63 28.79 18.49
N GLU A 468 -14.32 29.01 17.36
CA GLU A 468 -15.49 29.86 17.27
C GLU A 468 -16.77 29.05 17.05
N SER A 469 -16.69 27.93 16.31
CA SER A 469 -17.83 27.03 16.14
C SER A 469 -17.39 25.59 15.89
N VAL A 470 -18.30 24.67 16.23
CA VAL A 470 -18.15 23.23 16.02
C VAL A 470 -19.46 22.71 15.45
N ALA A 471 -19.37 22.01 14.32
CA ALA A 471 -20.50 21.35 13.67
C ALA A 471 -20.11 19.91 13.30
N LEU A 472 -21.08 18.99 13.26
CA LEU A 472 -20.88 17.63 12.75
C LEU A 472 -21.39 17.59 11.31
N LEU A 473 -20.57 17.13 10.37
CA LEU A 473 -20.98 17.03 8.97
C LEU A 473 -22.16 16.05 8.82
N GLY A 474 -23.16 16.43 8.02
CA GLY A 474 -24.40 15.66 7.85
C GLY A 474 -25.41 15.82 8.99
N CYS A 475 -25.14 16.67 9.98
CA CYS A 475 -26.06 16.96 11.08
C CYS A 475 -26.42 18.45 11.12
N SER A 476 -27.69 18.77 11.30
CA SER A 476 -28.18 20.15 11.48
C SER A 476 -28.21 20.61 12.93
N ASP A 477 -28.03 19.70 13.88
CA ASP A 477 -28.18 20.01 15.30
C ASP A 477 -27.05 20.90 15.80
N ARG A 478 -27.40 21.82 16.71
CA ARG A 478 -26.40 22.61 17.42
C ARG A 478 -25.73 21.74 18.48
N LEU A 479 -24.45 21.46 18.28
CA LEU A 479 -23.66 20.68 19.23
C LEU A 479 -23.39 21.46 20.52
N GLN A 480 -23.41 20.74 21.64
CA GLN A 480 -22.92 21.25 22.92
C GLN A 480 -21.43 20.89 23.05
N TRP A 481 -20.59 21.86 23.38
CA TRP A 481 -19.17 21.64 23.55
C TRP A 481 -18.57 22.60 24.57
N THR A 482 -17.45 22.19 25.17
CA THR A 482 -16.62 22.99 26.06
C THR A 482 -15.18 22.98 25.58
N HIS A 483 -14.42 24.02 25.88
CA HIS A 483 -13.02 24.16 25.47
C HIS A 483 -12.18 24.67 26.63
N ASP A 484 -11.30 23.81 27.14
CA ASP A 484 -10.46 24.07 28.31
C ASP A 484 -9.06 23.45 28.14
N ALA A 485 -8.30 23.39 29.23
CA ALA A 485 -6.93 22.85 29.24
C ALA A 485 -6.85 21.36 28.89
N ASN A 486 -7.95 20.60 28.94
CA ASN A 486 -8.00 19.19 28.54
C ASN A 486 -8.24 19.00 27.04
N GLY A 487 -8.75 20.01 26.33
CA GLY A 487 -9.11 19.93 24.92
C GLY A 487 -10.46 20.54 24.57
N LEU A 488 -10.92 20.25 23.36
CA LEU A 488 -12.29 20.50 22.91
C LEU A 488 -13.14 19.28 23.23
N THR A 489 -14.06 19.38 24.20
CA THR A 489 -15.01 18.31 24.53
C THR A 489 -16.34 18.57 23.84
N ILE A 490 -16.82 17.60 23.07
CA ILE A 490 -18.03 17.71 22.25
C ILE A 490 -19.00 16.62 22.70
N ARG A 491 -20.24 16.99 23.02
CA ARG A 491 -21.34 16.04 23.24
C ARG A 491 -21.85 15.56 21.88
N LEU A 492 -21.86 14.25 21.69
CA LEU A 492 -22.31 13.61 20.46
C LEU A 492 -23.84 13.64 20.37
N PRO A 493 -24.42 13.83 19.17
CA PRO A 493 -25.86 13.65 18.98
C PRO A 493 -26.25 12.18 19.16
N ALA A 494 -27.53 11.91 19.44
CA ALA A 494 -28.00 10.53 19.64
C ALA A 494 -27.92 9.66 18.39
N GLN A 495 -27.97 10.28 17.20
CA GLN A 495 -27.89 9.58 15.92
C GLN A 495 -26.63 9.98 15.16
N LYS A 496 -25.90 8.98 14.67
CA LYS A 496 -24.76 9.21 13.78
C LYS A 496 -25.25 9.66 12.39
N PRO A 497 -24.58 10.63 11.73
CA PRO A 497 -25.02 11.20 10.45
C PRO A 497 -24.77 10.29 9.25
N CYS A 498 -23.81 9.38 9.35
CA CYS A 498 -23.53 8.36 8.33
C CYS A 498 -22.86 7.14 8.97
N ASN A 499 -22.67 6.08 8.18
CA ASN A 499 -21.82 4.95 8.56
C ASN A 499 -20.33 5.32 8.48
N TYR A 500 -19.48 4.53 9.13
CA TYR A 500 -18.01 4.66 9.13
C TYR A 500 -17.50 5.91 9.86
N ALA A 501 -16.43 6.54 9.34
CA ALA A 501 -15.84 7.73 9.94
C ALA A 501 -16.75 8.96 9.80
N VAL A 502 -16.71 9.89 10.76
CA VAL A 502 -17.53 11.11 10.73
C VAL A 502 -16.69 12.33 11.07
N ALA A 503 -16.83 13.42 10.32
CA ALA A 503 -16.03 14.63 10.54
C ALA A 503 -16.77 15.71 11.31
N PHE A 504 -16.15 16.22 12.38
CA PHE A 504 -16.46 17.56 12.86
C PHE A 504 -15.82 18.60 11.95
N LYS A 505 -16.53 19.69 11.68
CA LYS A 505 -16.00 20.95 11.15
C LYS A 505 -15.83 21.92 12.31
N ILE A 506 -14.59 22.29 12.58
CA ILE A 506 -14.18 23.20 13.65
C ILE A 506 -13.70 24.47 12.96
N ALA A 507 -14.45 25.56 13.12
CA ALA A 507 -14.06 26.87 12.59
C ALA A 507 -13.50 27.75 13.69
N GLY A 508 -12.49 28.55 13.37
CA GLY A 508 -11.87 29.43 14.34
C GLY A 508 -10.76 30.29 13.75
N ARG A 509 -10.07 31.02 14.64
CA ARG A 509 -8.94 31.89 14.27
C ARG A 509 -7.65 31.25 14.68
N ASP A 510 -6.63 31.43 13.83
CA ASP A 510 -5.28 30.93 14.05
C ASP A 510 -5.26 29.47 14.51
N LEU A 511 -5.98 28.59 13.80
CA LEU A 511 -6.06 27.17 14.19
C LEU A 511 -4.70 26.45 14.11
N ARG A 512 -3.69 27.07 13.49
CA ARG A 512 -2.29 26.61 13.52
C ARG A 512 -1.51 27.11 14.75
N GLY A 513 -2.09 28.01 15.55
CA GLY A 513 -1.57 28.51 16.82
C GLY A 513 -1.78 27.58 18.01
N PHE A 514 -2.50 26.46 17.84
CA PHE A 514 -2.56 25.38 18.82
C PHE A 514 -1.19 24.70 18.99
N LYS A 515 -1.01 24.03 20.14
CA LYS A 515 0.23 23.34 20.51
C LYS A 515 -0.07 21.90 20.92
N PRO A 516 -0.40 21.00 19.96
CA PRO A 516 -0.79 19.64 20.28
C PRO A 516 0.26 18.84 21.05
N GLU A 517 1.54 19.18 20.89
CA GLU A 517 2.67 18.61 21.63
C GLU A 517 2.62 18.88 23.15
N LEU A 518 1.85 19.88 23.59
CA LEU A 518 1.63 20.22 24.99
C LEU A 518 0.34 19.61 25.55
N ALA A 519 -0.47 18.96 24.72
CA ALA A 519 -1.75 18.39 25.13
C ALA A 519 -1.54 17.33 26.20
N ILE A 520 -2.37 17.36 27.24
CA ILE A 520 -2.36 16.35 28.30
C ILE A 520 -2.80 15.02 27.67
N PRO A 521 -1.98 13.95 27.75
CA PRO A 521 -2.38 12.62 27.26
C PRO A 521 -3.70 12.18 27.89
N PRO A 522 -4.46 11.27 27.24
CA PRO A 522 -5.62 10.68 27.89
C PRO A 522 -5.22 10.12 29.25
N ALA A 523 -6.04 10.40 30.27
CA ALA A 523 -5.89 9.73 31.55
C ALA A 523 -6.06 8.24 31.28
N VAL A 524 -4.97 7.48 31.46
CA VAL A 524 -4.98 6.01 31.41
C VAL A 524 -6.16 5.52 32.24
N ALA A 525 -7.02 4.69 31.64
CA ALA A 525 -8.23 4.21 32.29
C ALA A 525 -7.85 3.55 33.63
N ILE A 526 -8.40 4.08 34.72
CA ILE A 526 -8.16 3.51 36.05
C ILE A 526 -9.19 2.43 36.28
N VAL A 527 -8.76 1.17 36.29
CA VAL A 527 -9.60 0.00 36.55
C VAL A 527 -10.21 0.12 37.95
N GLN A 528 -11.54 0.09 38.00
CA GLN A 528 -12.34 0.11 39.23
C GLN A 528 -12.78 -1.30 39.59
N PRO A 529 -13.14 -1.57 40.86
CA PRO A 529 -13.67 -2.87 41.24
C PRO A 529 -15.05 -3.11 40.64
N ASP A 530 -15.35 -4.36 40.33
CA ASP A 530 -16.70 -4.83 40.02
C ASP A 530 -17.57 -4.94 41.29
N ALA A 531 -18.84 -5.33 41.13
CA ALA A 531 -19.78 -5.46 42.24
C ALA A 531 -19.36 -6.51 43.29
N SER A 532 -18.46 -7.44 42.95
CA SER A 532 -17.88 -8.43 43.86
C SER A 532 -16.61 -7.95 44.55
N GLY A 533 -16.12 -6.76 44.23
CA GLY A 533 -14.85 -6.23 44.73
C GLY A 533 -13.63 -6.76 43.98
N GLY A 534 -13.82 -7.55 42.92
CA GLY A 534 -12.77 -8.00 42.02
C GLY A 534 -12.43 -6.95 40.96
N TYR A 535 -11.34 -7.12 40.24
CA TYR A 535 -10.94 -6.22 39.15
C TYR A 535 -10.69 -7.02 37.89
N THR A 536 -11.18 -6.54 36.75
CA THR A 536 -10.91 -7.13 35.43
C THR A 536 -10.11 -6.15 34.59
N LEU A 537 -8.89 -6.54 34.25
CA LEU A 537 -7.95 -5.79 33.44
C LEU A 537 -8.07 -6.30 32.00
N THR A 538 -8.66 -5.48 31.15
CA THR A 538 -8.90 -5.81 29.74
C THR A 538 -7.81 -5.18 28.84
N PRO A 539 -7.60 -5.71 27.63
CA PRO A 539 -6.74 -5.11 26.60
C PRO A 539 -7.01 -3.63 26.39
N GLU A 540 -8.30 -3.27 26.34
CA GLU A 540 -8.76 -1.88 26.12
C GLU A 540 -8.28 -0.90 27.21
N ALA A 541 -8.14 -1.38 28.45
CA ALA A 541 -7.69 -0.57 29.58
C ALA A 541 -6.16 -0.59 29.77
N ALA A 542 -5.43 -1.31 28.91
CA ALA A 542 -3.99 -1.48 29.02
C ALA A 542 -3.23 -0.32 28.36
N ASP A 543 -2.18 0.14 29.03
CA ASP A 543 -1.08 0.83 28.38
C ASP A 543 -0.14 -0.21 27.78
N LEU A 544 0.11 -0.11 26.47
CA LEU A 544 0.97 -1.02 25.73
C LEU A 544 2.34 -0.40 25.51
N HIS A 545 3.39 -1.17 25.80
CA HIS A 545 4.77 -0.72 25.68
C HIS A 545 5.53 -1.64 24.73
N GLY A 546 6.18 -1.07 23.73
CA GLY A 546 6.86 -1.82 22.69
C GLY A 546 5.93 -2.10 21.50
N ASP A 547 5.91 -3.33 21.01
CA ASP A 547 5.17 -3.71 19.80
C ASP A 547 3.85 -4.46 20.05
N LEU A 548 3.41 -4.60 21.31
CA LEU A 548 2.12 -5.22 21.63
C LEU A 548 0.97 -4.50 20.92
N ARG A 549 -0.05 -5.28 20.57
CA ARG A 549 -1.27 -4.76 19.93
C ARG A 549 -2.49 -5.40 20.55
N GLU A 550 -3.59 -4.67 20.56
CA GLU A 550 -4.89 -5.28 20.71
C GLU A 550 -5.32 -5.93 19.39
N GLU A 551 -5.88 -7.13 19.46
CA GLU A 551 -6.47 -7.85 18.34
C GLU A 551 -7.74 -8.58 18.78
N THR A 552 -8.56 -9.03 17.82
CA THR A 552 -9.86 -9.67 18.09
C THR A 552 -9.95 -11.09 17.54
N GLN A 553 -8.84 -11.68 17.11
CA GLN A 553 -8.83 -13.07 16.64
C GLN A 553 -9.32 -13.99 17.77
N GLY A 554 -10.33 -14.84 17.48
CA GLY A 554 -11.02 -15.64 18.49
C GLY A 554 -12.27 -14.99 19.10
N GLY A 555 -12.77 -13.89 18.52
CA GLY A 555 -14.09 -13.31 18.80
C GLY A 555 -14.17 -12.34 19.98
N GLN A 556 -13.07 -12.12 20.70
CA GLN A 556 -12.98 -11.18 21.83
C GLN A 556 -11.62 -10.46 21.81
N PRO A 557 -11.55 -9.18 22.23
CA PRO A 557 -10.28 -8.46 22.35
C PRO A 557 -9.25 -9.20 23.20
N ASN A 558 -8.00 -9.20 22.75
CA ASN A 558 -6.84 -9.71 23.47
C ASN A 558 -5.57 -8.94 23.05
N LEU A 559 -4.54 -8.97 23.89
CA LEU A 559 -3.23 -8.45 23.54
C LEU A 559 -2.42 -9.54 22.84
N GLY A 560 -1.99 -9.28 21.61
CA GLY A 560 -1.18 -10.17 20.78
C GLY A 560 0.03 -9.44 20.18
N PHE A 561 0.64 -10.07 19.17
CA PHE A 561 1.88 -9.58 18.52
C PHE A 561 3.03 -9.33 19.49
N TRP A 562 3.05 -10.09 20.58
CA TRP A 562 4.00 -9.91 21.67
C TRP A 562 5.29 -10.67 21.38
N ASP A 563 6.04 -10.21 20.39
CA ASP A 563 7.17 -10.97 19.84
C ASP A 563 8.47 -10.76 20.63
N ARG A 564 8.66 -9.60 21.27
CA ARG A 564 9.91 -9.26 21.95
C ARG A 564 9.82 -9.41 23.46
N ALA A 565 10.91 -9.87 24.08
CA ALA A 565 11.01 -10.00 25.52
C ALA A 565 11.04 -8.65 26.28
N THR A 566 11.27 -7.54 25.57
CA THR A 566 11.30 -6.18 26.11
C THR A 566 9.92 -5.52 26.18
N ASP A 567 8.94 -6.09 25.47
CA ASP A 567 7.60 -5.55 25.34
C ASP A 567 6.78 -5.87 26.61
N TYR A 568 5.90 -4.98 27.06
CA TYR A 568 5.06 -5.22 28.24
C TYR A 568 3.72 -4.46 28.23
N ALA A 569 2.77 -4.93 29.03
CA ALA A 569 1.50 -4.24 29.27
C ALA A 569 1.36 -3.80 30.73
N SER A 570 0.67 -2.68 30.95
CA SER A 570 0.39 -2.17 32.28
C SER A 570 -1.03 -1.62 32.43
N TRP A 571 -1.58 -1.72 33.63
CA TRP A 571 -2.89 -1.17 34.00
C TRP A 571 -2.78 -0.38 35.28
N ARG A 572 -3.46 0.77 35.33
CA ARG A 572 -3.68 1.51 36.58
C ARG A 572 -4.96 1.01 37.23
N ILE A 573 -4.90 0.69 38.51
CA ILE A 573 -6.02 0.12 39.28
C ILE A 573 -6.26 1.01 40.49
N LYS A 574 -7.53 1.36 40.78
CA LYS A 574 -7.91 2.05 42.02
C LYS A 574 -8.38 1.05 43.07
N PHE A 575 -7.52 0.71 44.02
CA PHE A 575 -7.91 -0.09 45.17
C PHE A 575 -8.68 0.77 46.17
N GLN A 576 -9.93 0.43 46.43
CA GLN A 576 -10.79 1.17 47.37
C GLN A 576 -10.44 0.89 48.84
N LYS A 577 -9.84 -0.28 49.12
CA LYS A 577 -9.40 -0.72 50.44
C LYS A 577 -8.20 -1.68 50.31
N PRO A 578 -7.40 -1.87 51.37
CA PRO A 578 -6.43 -2.96 51.44
C PRO A 578 -7.11 -4.33 51.26
N GLY A 579 -6.37 -5.32 50.75
CA GLY A 579 -6.89 -6.68 50.55
C GLY A 579 -5.88 -7.63 49.92
N ARG A 580 -6.19 -8.93 49.98
CA ARG A 580 -5.40 -9.98 49.32
C ARG A 580 -6.12 -10.39 48.04
N PHE A 581 -5.39 -10.39 46.93
CA PHE A 581 -5.97 -10.67 45.62
C PHE A 581 -5.23 -11.80 44.93
N LYS A 582 -5.99 -12.79 44.47
CA LYS A 582 -5.52 -13.83 43.57
C LYS A 582 -5.50 -13.27 42.15
N ILE A 583 -4.34 -13.36 41.50
CA ILE A 583 -4.13 -12.92 40.13
C ILE A 583 -4.31 -14.11 39.18
N VAL A 584 -5.26 -13.96 38.25
CA VAL A 584 -5.58 -14.97 37.22
C VAL A 584 -5.44 -14.31 35.85
N ALA A 585 -4.49 -14.78 35.03
CA ALA A 585 -4.34 -14.34 33.66
C ALA A 585 -5.07 -15.32 32.72
N THR A 586 -5.74 -14.79 31.69
CA THR A 586 -6.39 -15.60 30.66
C THR A 586 -5.54 -15.50 29.39
N CYS A 587 -4.80 -16.56 29.07
CA CYS A 587 -3.79 -16.55 28.01
C CYS A 587 -4.03 -17.64 26.97
N ALA A 588 -3.56 -17.43 25.74
CA ALA A 588 -3.48 -18.42 24.67
C ALA A 588 -2.08 -18.43 24.07
N THR A 589 -1.58 -19.61 23.72
CA THR A 589 -0.30 -19.78 23.01
C THR A 589 -0.22 -21.17 22.40
N VAL A 590 0.48 -21.29 21.27
CA VAL A 590 0.85 -22.57 20.66
C VAL A 590 2.18 -23.11 21.19
N HIS A 591 2.93 -22.28 21.93
CA HIS A 591 4.22 -22.63 22.49
C HIS A 591 4.07 -23.22 23.89
N ALA A 592 4.93 -24.16 24.24
CA ALA A 592 5.03 -24.63 25.62
C ALA A 592 5.93 -23.70 26.44
N ASP A 593 5.61 -23.57 27.73
CA ASP A 593 6.49 -23.05 28.77
C ASP A 593 6.95 -21.58 28.62
N SER A 594 6.09 -20.69 28.12
CA SER A 594 6.38 -19.25 28.15
C SER A 594 6.31 -18.71 29.58
N VAL A 595 7.34 -17.97 30.02
CA VAL A 595 7.38 -17.45 31.40
C VAL A 595 7.15 -15.94 31.44
N VAL A 596 6.16 -15.53 32.23
CA VAL A 596 5.81 -14.12 32.47
C VAL A 596 6.01 -13.75 33.93
N VAL A 597 6.31 -12.46 34.15
CA VAL A 597 6.37 -11.82 35.46
C VAL A 597 5.20 -10.86 35.55
N VAL A 598 4.33 -11.08 36.54
CA VAL A 598 3.30 -10.12 36.94
C VAL A 598 3.79 -9.35 38.16
N GLU A 599 3.78 -8.02 38.09
CA GLU A 599 4.21 -7.16 39.18
C GLU A 599 3.04 -6.26 39.63
N LEU A 600 2.71 -6.30 40.92
CA LEU A 600 1.71 -5.43 41.56
C LEU A 600 2.14 -5.12 43.00
N ALA A 601 1.95 -3.87 43.45
CA ALA A 601 2.31 -3.43 44.80
C ALA A 601 3.76 -3.76 45.19
N GLY A 602 4.69 -3.70 44.23
CA GLY A 602 6.11 -4.04 44.42
C GLY A 602 6.41 -5.54 44.53
N ARG A 603 5.40 -6.41 44.44
CA ARG A 603 5.59 -7.86 44.44
C ARG A 603 5.60 -8.40 43.02
N LYS A 604 6.66 -9.15 42.68
CA LYS A 604 6.78 -9.89 41.42
C LYS A 604 6.36 -11.35 41.60
N LEU A 605 5.50 -11.82 40.71
CA LEU A 605 5.02 -13.19 40.64
C LEU A 605 5.38 -13.76 39.27
N GLU A 606 6.19 -14.82 39.25
CA GLU A 606 6.51 -15.55 38.03
C GLU A 606 5.49 -16.66 37.81
N THR A 607 5.02 -16.80 36.56
CA THR A 607 4.14 -17.89 36.16
C THR A 607 4.44 -18.37 34.76
N THR A 608 4.23 -19.66 34.55
CA THR A 608 4.44 -20.33 33.27
C THR A 608 3.10 -20.51 32.58
N VAL A 609 3.00 -20.02 31.35
CA VAL A 609 1.82 -20.18 30.49
C VAL A 609 1.96 -21.49 29.71
N PRO A 610 1.08 -22.49 29.93
CA PRO A 610 1.13 -23.74 29.21
C PRO A 610 0.62 -23.60 27.77
N ALA A 611 1.06 -24.50 26.89
CA ALA A 611 0.55 -24.58 25.52
C ALA A 611 -0.96 -24.85 25.53
N THR A 612 -1.72 -24.00 24.86
CA THR A 612 -3.18 -24.12 24.73
C THR A 612 -3.60 -24.80 23.42
N GLY A 613 -2.72 -24.75 22.41
CA GLY A 613 -2.86 -25.43 21.12
C GLY A 613 -3.32 -24.54 19.96
N ALA A 614 -3.76 -23.31 20.22
CA ALA A 614 -4.09 -22.30 19.20
C ALA A 614 -4.00 -20.89 19.78
N TRP A 615 -3.87 -19.87 18.93
CA TRP A 615 -3.78 -18.46 19.34
C TRP A 615 -5.11 -17.88 19.87
N ASP A 616 -6.22 -18.56 19.60
CA ASP A 616 -7.58 -18.17 20.00
C ASP A 616 -8.19 -19.07 21.10
N LYS A 617 -7.44 -20.09 21.57
CA LYS A 617 -7.90 -21.03 22.60
C LYS A 617 -7.36 -20.63 23.97
N PHE A 618 -8.10 -19.80 24.68
CA PHE A 618 -7.64 -19.24 25.96
C PHE A 618 -7.85 -20.18 27.15
N ALA A 619 -6.89 -20.20 28.07
CA ALA A 619 -6.94 -20.89 29.35
C ALA A 619 -6.54 -19.97 30.49
N GLU A 620 -7.01 -20.27 31.70
CA GLU A 620 -6.65 -19.51 32.89
C GLU A 620 -5.35 -20.03 33.51
N VAL A 621 -4.46 -19.09 33.83
CA VAL A 621 -3.18 -19.33 34.48
C VAL A 621 -3.15 -18.50 35.76
N GLN A 622 -2.89 -19.17 36.89
CA GLN A 622 -2.78 -18.48 38.17
C GLN A 622 -1.36 -17.98 38.35
N ALA A 623 -1.20 -16.67 38.52
CA ALA A 623 0.11 -16.07 38.78
C ALA A 623 0.48 -16.15 40.27
N GLY A 624 -0.51 -16.09 41.16
CA GLY A 624 -0.32 -16.18 42.61
C GLY A 624 -1.24 -15.22 43.35
N VAL A 625 -0.89 -14.91 44.61
CA VAL A 625 -1.64 -13.99 45.46
C VAL A 625 -0.76 -12.80 45.83
N VAL A 626 -1.29 -11.59 45.73
CA VAL A 626 -0.64 -10.33 46.13
C VAL A 626 -1.46 -9.68 47.24
N GLU A 627 -0.77 -9.18 48.26
CA GLU A 627 -1.38 -8.32 49.28
C GLU A 627 -1.19 -6.86 48.89
N VAL A 628 -2.30 -6.12 48.82
CA VAL A 628 -2.31 -4.67 48.64
C VAL A 628 -2.58 -4.06 50.01
N THR A 629 -1.57 -3.42 50.59
CA THR A 629 -1.59 -2.98 52.00
C THR A 629 -2.26 -1.63 52.23
N GLN A 630 -2.53 -0.86 51.17
CA GLN A 630 -3.15 0.47 51.25
C GLN A 630 -4.16 0.68 50.12
N ALA A 631 -5.24 1.39 50.41
CA ALA A 631 -6.12 1.95 49.39
C ALA A 631 -5.36 2.98 48.55
N GLY A 632 -5.71 3.13 47.28
CA GLY A 632 -5.04 4.05 46.37
C GLY A 632 -4.84 3.47 44.98
N GLU A 633 -4.13 4.23 44.15
CA GLU A 633 -3.79 3.78 42.81
C GLU A 633 -2.53 2.93 42.83
N GLN A 634 -2.58 1.81 42.14
CA GLN A 634 -1.45 0.92 41.94
C GLN A 634 -1.36 0.57 40.46
N THR A 635 -0.16 0.24 39.99
CA THR A 635 0.03 -0.25 38.62
C THR A 635 0.29 -1.75 38.67
N LEU A 636 -0.48 -2.52 37.90
CA LEU A 636 -0.14 -3.90 37.59
C LEU A 636 0.61 -3.91 36.25
N THR A 637 1.73 -4.60 36.19
CA THR A 637 2.45 -4.85 34.92
C THR A 637 2.57 -6.34 34.67
N ILE A 638 2.51 -6.75 33.41
CA ILE A 638 2.85 -8.11 32.98
C ILE A 638 3.89 -8.02 31.87
N ARG A 639 4.98 -8.78 32.01
CA ARG A 639 6.10 -8.79 31.06
C ARG A 639 6.72 -10.17 30.91
N PRO A 640 7.41 -10.46 29.80
CA PRO A 640 8.27 -11.63 29.68
C PRO A 640 9.33 -11.63 30.80
N ARG A 641 9.71 -12.80 31.32
CA ARG A 641 10.77 -12.87 32.35
C ARG A 641 12.13 -12.48 31.77
N ASP A 642 12.49 -13.09 30.63
CA ASP A 642 13.74 -12.86 29.91
C ASP A 642 13.61 -13.39 28.48
N GLU A 643 14.56 -13.03 27.62
CA GLU A 643 14.60 -13.45 26.21
C GLU A 643 14.69 -14.97 26.01
N LYS A 644 15.28 -15.71 26.97
CA LYS A 644 15.50 -17.15 26.85
C LYS A 644 14.21 -17.94 27.08
N SER A 645 13.39 -17.48 28.01
CA SER A 645 12.14 -18.10 28.45
C SER A 645 10.90 -17.51 27.76
N TRP A 646 11.07 -16.44 26.97
CA TRP A 646 9.96 -15.84 26.25
C TRP A 646 9.54 -16.66 25.03
N LYS A 647 8.25 -16.94 24.97
CA LYS A 647 7.53 -17.36 23.76
C LYS A 647 6.26 -16.52 23.67
N ALA A 648 5.93 -16.06 22.47
CA ALA A 648 4.77 -15.20 22.29
C ALA A 648 3.49 -15.84 22.87
N ILE A 649 2.68 -15.02 23.53
CA ILE A 649 1.37 -15.38 24.05
C ILE A 649 0.37 -14.31 23.62
N ASN A 650 -0.90 -14.71 23.54
CA ASN A 650 -2.03 -13.80 23.53
C ASN A 650 -2.60 -13.70 24.95
N LEU A 651 -2.88 -12.48 25.42
CA LEU A 651 -3.42 -12.20 26.76
C LEU A 651 -4.80 -11.54 26.65
N ARG A 652 -5.85 -12.24 27.06
CA ARG A 652 -7.24 -11.75 26.99
C ARG A 652 -7.64 -10.90 28.18
N SER A 653 -7.15 -11.22 29.37
CA SER A 653 -7.44 -10.43 30.57
C SER A 653 -6.55 -10.84 31.74
N ILE A 654 -6.44 -9.96 32.73
CA ILE A 654 -5.99 -10.31 34.09
C ILE A 654 -7.12 -10.00 35.06
N ARG A 655 -7.48 -10.96 35.92
CA ARG A 655 -8.46 -10.77 36.99
C ARG A 655 -7.78 -10.80 38.33
N LEU A 656 -8.11 -9.82 39.17
CA LEU A 656 -7.81 -9.81 40.60
C LEU A 656 -9.07 -10.22 41.34
N VAL A 657 -9.06 -11.43 41.89
CA VAL A 657 -10.18 -11.99 42.65
C VAL A 657 -9.83 -11.89 44.13
N ASP A 658 -10.76 -11.45 44.97
CA ASP A 658 -10.57 -11.44 46.42
C ASP A 658 -10.17 -12.85 46.89
N ALA A 659 -9.02 -12.95 47.57
CA ALA A 659 -8.47 -14.21 48.07
C ALA A 659 -8.93 -14.52 49.50
N GLY A 660 -9.72 -13.64 50.12
CA GLY A 660 -10.03 -13.70 51.55
C GLY A 660 -8.83 -13.29 52.41
N ASN A 661 -9.10 -13.06 53.70
CA ASN A 661 -8.07 -12.74 54.69
C ASN A 661 -7.21 -13.95 55.03
#